data_AF-A0A925YVS5-F1
#
_entry.id   AF-A0A925YVS5-F1
#
_cell.length_a   1.000
_cell.length_b   1.000
_cell.length_c   1.000
_cell.angle_alpha   90.00
_cell.angle_beta   90.00
_cell.angle_gamma   90.00
#
_symmetry.space_group_name_H-M   'P 1'
#
loop_
_entity.id
_entity.type
_entity.pdbx_description
1 polymer ?
#
loop_
_entity_poly.entity_id
_entity_poly.type
_entity_poly.pdbx_seq_one_letter_code
_entity_poly.pdbx_strand_id
1 'polypeptide(L)'
;MSFLPLTACSDGGGNGELPVAEIRRGEQTRRITLGEFEEKYVETSQNIDAARKDSLAAYKEFLTRYVDFRLKVQDAYDRGMDKSPDVQTELKQYRDQLAGTYLTEKEVLDKNLRDLYEKRKVEVKASHILALASPDALPEDTLKAYRRIVDVIAQLGAGRSFDSLAIKNSDDPSARQNGGSLGYFTGGMMVYQFETAAFNTPVGGVSGPIRTKFGYHAIKVFDRRPKTQDIRASHILVRTSRTASPEDTLKAYTKIAGLLNAAKQGEDFAKLARENSEDPGSGQQGGDLNFFGVGRMVKGFEDAAFALKNIGDISPIIRTDFGYHIIKLTERKPLASFAEEKENLRSLLNRNTEKLEFENDQLAGRLKKTYGFEETAQALAAFVSKLDSNTTVDRVDSLRLSAADRQATMFVFAKQSYPLDSLLAHLKGTPQYRGQKLTVKSVKSFYDRYVKQTVLNYEISQLESRYSEFAKLMRDYKDGILLFKNAEEQVWSKATPTDSVAAIYFGEHKSEYQFGERVDISEIVVSSEATAAKIYDELTKKQRTLGIVTADSVKKSSARLAAEIKKLKRGDKDYKTKLAALKSQQASLKRDDAVRTFEQLAKRYTEKDSDTGRTGKAGLFQRDEYTAANAVFTQPVGFISTPQSIDGKFSVVRLNGKEAARPMTFEEAKPLAAAKYQEMMTKQLEEDWIKSLRTKSDVKYYDENLQKAFRTPAASTAMPSATAEQK
;
A
#
# COMPACT_ATOMS: atom_id res chain seq x y z
N MET A 1 -8.22 2.45 -14.27
CA MET A 1 -9.45 3.27 -14.22
C MET A 1 -9.37 4.19 -15.42
N SER A 2 -10.20 3.95 -16.43
CA SER A 2 -10.34 4.84 -17.58
C SER A 2 -11.16 6.05 -17.14
N PHE A 3 -10.52 7.20 -16.94
CA PHE A 3 -11.24 8.47 -16.89
C PHE A 3 -11.66 8.78 -18.32
N LEU A 4 -12.85 8.32 -18.70
CA LEU A 4 -13.53 8.87 -19.87
C LEU A 4 -13.82 10.35 -19.56
N PRO A 5 -13.53 11.29 -20.47
CA PRO A 5 -13.93 12.68 -20.29
C PRO A 5 -15.45 12.72 -20.12
N LEU A 6 -15.92 13.44 -19.08
CA LEU A 6 -17.33 13.48 -18.66
C LEU A 6 -18.29 14.05 -19.72
N THR A 7 -17.76 14.64 -20.79
CA THR A 7 -18.51 15.12 -21.95
C THR A 7 -18.59 14.12 -23.11
N ALA A 8 -17.96 12.93 -23.01
CA ALA A 8 -17.92 11.93 -24.09
C ALA A 8 -18.84 10.71 -23.88
N CYS A 9 -19.61 10.64 -22.80
CA CYS A 9 -20.62 9.61 -22.63
C CYS A 9 -22.01 10.15 -23.00
N SER A 10 -22.55 9.56 -24.07
CA SER A 10 -23.88 9.72 -24.67
C SER A 10 -24.03 10.83 -25.73
N ASP A 11 -23.82 10.40 -26.98
CA ASP A 11 -24.39 10.88 -28.24
C ASP A 11 -24.35 12.39 -28.57
N GLY A 12 -23.43 12.73 -29.49
CA GLY A 12 -23.63 13.84 -30.45
C GLY A 12 -23.20 15.25 -30.03
N GLY A 13 -21.88 15.50 -30.02
CA GLY A 13 -21.26 16.80 -30.35
C GLY A 13 -21.48 18.01 -29.42
N GLY A 14 -20.38 18.72 -29.13
CA GLY A 14 -20.43 20.17 -29.00
C GLY A 14 -19.44 20.80 -28.03
N ASN A 15 -19.52 20.50 -26.74
CA ASN A 15 -18.89 21.35 -25.73
C ASN A 15 -17.45 20.97 -25.35
N GLY A 16 -17.10 19.68 -25.32
CA GLY A 16 -15.77 19.23 -24.88
C GLY A 16 -14.61 19.71 -25.76
N GLU A 17 -14.87 20.00 -27.03
CA GLU A 17 -13.88 20.52 -27.99
C GLU A 17 -13.81 22.06 -28.01
N LEU A 18 -14.73 22.75 -27.33
CA LEU A 18 -14.73 24.22 -27.29
C LEU A 18 -13.42 24.71 -26.68
N PRO A 19 -12.72 25.66 -27.31
CA PRO A 19 -11.53 26.23 -26.71
C PRO A 19 -11.93 27.06 -25.49
N VAL A 20 -11.26 26.82 -24.36
CA VAL A 20 -11.27 27.72 -23.19
C VAL A 20 -10.06 28.66 -23.21
N ALA A 21 -8.98 28.25 -23.87
CA ALA A 21 -7.85 29.11 -24.20
C ALA A 21 -7.17 28.69 -25.51
N GLU A 22 -6.51 29.63 -26.18
CA GLU A 22 -5.64 29.41 -27.34
C GLU A 22 -4.29 30.08 -27.10
N ILE A 23 -3.21 29.36 -27.42
CA ILE A 23 -1.83 29.85 -27.38
C ILE A 23 -1.29 29.80 -28.81
N ARG A 24 -0.91 30.95 -29.37
CA ARG A 24 -0.31 31.06 -30.70
C ARG A 24 1.15 31.51 -30.57
N ARG A 25 2.07 30.74 -31.17
CA ARG A 25 3.51 31.03 -31.16
C ARG A 25 4.07 30.75 -32.56
N GLY A 26 4.35 31.81 -33.31
CA GLY A 26 4.65 31.70 -34.75
C GLY A 26 3.47 31.09 -35.52
N GLU A 27 3.74 30.06 -36.32
CA GLU A 27 2.70 29.32 -37.07
C GLU A 27 1.98 28.25 -36.23
N GLN A 28 2.46 27.97 -35.01
CA GLN A 28 1.87 26.95 -34.15
C GLN A 28 0.72 27.53 -33.32
N THR A 29 -0.42 26.84 -33.33
CA THR A 29 -1.57 27.15 -32.46
C THR A 29 -1.90 25.94 -31.60
N ARG A 30 -1.86 26.11 -30.27
CA ARG A 30 -2.31 25.10 -29.30
C ARG A 30 -3.62 25.55 -28.68
N ARG A 31 -4.66 24.74 -28.85
CA ARG A 31 -5.97 24.95 -28.20
C ARG A 31 -6.00 24.16 -26.90
N ILE A 32 -6.51 24.79 -25.84
CA ILE A 32 -6.88 24.11 -24.60
C ILE A 32 -8.40 24.01 -24.63
N THR A 33 -8.91 22.78 -24.71
CA THR A 33 -10.35 22.54 -24.83
C THR A 33 -11.02 22.50 -23.47
N LEU A 34 -12.34 22.66 -23.44
CA LEU A 34 -13.14 22.57 -22.22
C LEU A 34 -12.98 21.19 -21.56
N GLY A 35 -12.96 20.11 -22.35
CA GLY A 35 -12.75 18.77 -21.82
C GLY A 35 -11.37 18.56 -21.20
N GLU A 36 -10.31 19.12 -21.81
CA GLU A 36 -8.96 19.09 -21.24
C GLU A 36 -8.90 19.89 -19.93
N PHE A 37 -9.53 21.07 -19.89
CA PHE A 37 -9.62 21.88 -18.67
C PHE A 37 -10.36 21.13 -17.55
N GLU A 38 -11.53 20.57 -17.85
CA GLU A 38 -12.33 19.84 -16.85
C GLU A 38 -11.56 18.64 -16.28
N GLU A 39 -10.87 17.89 -17.15
CA GLU A 39 -10.02 16.77 -16.74
C GLU A 39 -8.91 17.24 -15.78
N LYS A 40 -8.15 18.27 -16.17
CA LYS A 40 -7.03 18.78 -15.37
C LYS A 40 -7.47 19.50 -14.09
N TYR A 41 -8.65 20.11 -14.08
CA TYR A 41 -9.21 20.75 -12.90
C TYR A 41 -9.70 19.70 -11.88
N VAL A 42 -10.27 18.59 -12.34
CA VAL A 42 -10.67 17.49 -11.44
C VAL A 42 -9.44 16.82 -10.82
N GLU A 43 -8.34 16.67 -11.56
CA GLU A 43 -7.07 16.13 -11.01
C GLU A 43 -6.53 16.97 -9.82
N THR A 44 -6.79 18.28 -9.79
CA THR A 44 -6.35 19.17 -8.70
C THR A 44 -7.43 19.39 -7.64
N SER A 45 -8.67 19.00 -7.92
CA SER A 45 -9.79 19.04 -6.98
C SER A 45 -9.84 17.76 -6.15
N GLN A 46 -10.27 17.83 -4.89
CA GLN A 46 -10.39 16.62 -4.04
C GLN A 46 -11.27 15.53 -4.68
N ASN A 47 -12.31 15.93 -5.42
CA ASN A 47 -13.17 15.07 -6.21
C ASN A 47 -13.98 15.91 -7.22
N ILE A 48 -14.72 15.23 -8.10
CA ILE A 48 -15.57 15.85 -9.12
C ILE A 48 -16.69 16.73 -8.54
N ASP A 49 -17.24 16.38 -7.36
CA ASP A 49 -18.33 17.14 -6.76
C ASP A 49 -17.84 18.45 -6.14
N ALA A 50 -16.61 18.48 -5.64
CA ALA A 50 -15.92 19.69 -5.25
C ALA A 50 -15.65 20.56 -6.49
N ALA A 51 -15.08 19.98 -7.55
CA ALA A 51 -14.79 20.68 -8.80
C ALA A 51 -16.04 21.39 -9.40
N ARG A 52 -17.19 20.71 -9.36
CA ARG A 52 -18.49 21.23 -9.83
C ARG A 52 -19.02 22.42 -9.04
N LYS A 53 -18.63 22.57 -7.78
CA LYS A 53 -19.15 23.60 -6.87
C LYS A 53 -18.24 24.82 -6.80
N ASP A 54 -17.10 24.79 -7.47
CA ASP A 54 -16.15 25.89 -7.46
C ASP A 54 -16.64 27.10 -8.27
N SER A 55 -16.05 28.25 -7.94
CA SER A 55 -16.40 29.53 -8.57
C SER A 55 -15.73 29.69 -9.95
N LEU A 56 -16.35 30.49 -10.82
CA LEU A 56 -15.75 30.89 -12.09
C LEU A 56 -14.39 31.58 -11.89
N ALA A 57 -14.19 32.30 -10.78
CA ALA A 57 -12.91 32.91 -10.45
C ALA A 57 -11.81 31.86 -10.24
N ALA A 58 -12.11 30.76 -9.53
CA ALA A 58 -11.19 29.64 -9.35
C ALA A 58 -10.88 28.95 -10.69
N TYR A 59 -11.88 28.76 -11.55
CA TYR A 59 -11.67 28.22 -12.90
C TYR A 59 -10.73 29.10 -13.73
N LYS A 60 -10.92 30.43 -13.70
CA LYS A 60 -10.06 31.38 -14.41
C LYS A 60 -8.64 31.36 -13.88
N GLU A 61 -8.47 31.36 -12.56
CA GLU A 61 -7.17 31.32 -11.93
C GLU A 61 -6.41 30.04 -12.30
N PHE A 62 -7.08 28.89 -12.22
CA PHE A 62 -6.50 27.63 -12.67
C PHE A 62 -6.17 27.66 -14.16
N LEU A 63 -7.07 28.12 -15.02
CA LEU A 63 -6.83 28.18 -16.47
C LEU A 63 -5.62 29.08 -16.79
N THR A 64 -5.44 30.19 -16.08
CA THR A 64 -4.26 31.04 -16.22
C THR A 64 -2.99 30.29 -15.86
N ARG A 65 -2.95 29.63 -14.70
CA ARG A 65 -1.78 28.81 -14.28
C ARG A 65 -1.53 27.66 -15.25
N TYR A 66 -2.58 27.04 -15.77
CA TYR A 66 -2.46 25.96 -16.75
C TYR A 66 -1.91 26.48 -18.08
N VAL A 67 -2.33 27.66 -18.55
CA VAL A 67 -1.73 28.31 -19.71
C VAL A 67 -0.24 28.61 -19.47
N ASP A 68 0.14 29.11 -18.28
CA ASP A 68 1.54 29.36 -17.94
C ASP A 68 2.37 28.08 -17.95
N PHE A 69 1.85 26.99 -17.38
CA PHE A 69 2.45 25.66 -17.48
C PHE A 69 2.70 25.27 -18.94
N ARG A 70 1.71 25.46 -19.81
CA ARG A 70 1.79 25.09 -21.24
C ARG A 70 2.79 25.93 -22.01
N LEU A 71 2.90 27.22 -21.69
CA LEU A 71 3.92 28.11 -22.24
C LEU A 71 5.32 27.62 -21.85
N LYS A 72 5.55 27.28 -20.58
CA LYS A 72 6.84 26.77 -20.08
C LYS A 72 7.26 25.46 -20.73
N VAL A 73 6.30 24.55 -20.93
CA VAL A 73 6.53 23.29 -21.66
C VAL A 73 6.84 23.56 -23.13
N GLN A 74 6.08 24.43 -23.80
CA GLN A 74 6.35 24.80 -25.19
C GLN A 74 7.75 25.40 -25.36
N ASP A 75 8.20 26.22 -24.40
CA ASP A 75 9.56 26.75 -24.39
C ASP A 75 10.63 25.65 -24.31
N ALA A 76 10.39 24.59 -23.54
CA ALA A 76 11.30 23.44 -23.48
C ALA A 76 11.40 22.72 -24.84
N TYR A 77 10.28 22.59 -25.55
CA TYR A 77 10.25 22.04 -26.91
C TYR A 77 11.01 22.92 -27.91
N ASP A 78 10.80 24.22 -27.86
CA ASP A 78 11.47 25.17 -28.77
C ASP A 78 12.99 25.18 -28.55
N ARG A 79 13.44 24.85 -27.33
CA ARG A 79 14.84 24.67 -26.95
C ARG A 79 15.39 23.27 -27.28
N GLY A 80 14.57 22.38 -27.85
CA GLY A 80 14.96 21.02 -28.23
C GLY A 80 15.26 20.08 -27.06
N MET A 81 14.85 20.44 -25.83
CA MET A 81 15.09 19.62 -24.62
C MET A 81 14.46 18.23 -24.72
N ASP A 82 13.37 18.14 -25.47
CA ASP A 82 12.62 16.93 -25.70
C ASP A 82 13.38 15.88 -26.51
N LYS A 83 14.45 16.28 -27.21
CA LYS A 83 15.36 15.41 -27.96
C LYS A 83 16.66 15.11 -27.19
N SER A 84 16.83 15.66 -25.99
CA SER A 84 18.04 15.44 -25.20
C SER A 84 18.17 13.96 -24.78
N PRO A 85 19.39 13.38 -24.75
CA PRO A 85 19.60 11.98 -24.35
C PRO A 85 19.03 11.66 -22.96
N ASP A 86 19.15 12.61 -22.02
CA ASP A 86 18.67 12.41 -20.65
C ASP A 86 17.14 12.33 -20.59
N VAL A 87 16.42 13.21 -21.29
CA VAL A 87 14.94 13.16 -21.36
C VAL A 87 14.47 11.89 -22.05
N GLN A 88 15.12 11.50 -23.15
CA GLN A 88 14.77 10.28 -23.88
C GLN A 88 15.00 9.02 -23.03
N THR A 89 16.09 8.98 -22.27
CA THR A 89 16.42 7.86 -21.38
C THR A 89 15.39 7.74 -20.25
N GLU A 90 15.07 8.85 -19.59
CA GLU A 90 14.09 8.90 -18.51
C GLU A 90 12.69 8.51 -18.99
N LEU A 91 12.26 9.04 -20.14
CA LEU A 91 10.98 8.69 -20.76
C LEU A 91 10.90 7.21 -21.11
N LYS A 92 11.97 6.65 -21.67
CA LYS A 92 12.05 5.22 -22.00
C LYS A 92 11.97 4.35 -20.75
N GLN A 93 12.67 4.70 -19.68
CA GLN A 93 12.65 3.95 -18.42
C GLN A 93 11.24 3.92 -17.83
N TYR A 94 10.57 5.07 -17.77
CA TYR A 94 9.18 5.16 -17.29
C TYR A 94 8.22 4.33 -18.17
N ARG A 95 8.36 4.43 -19.50
CA ARG A 95 7.58 3.64 -20.46
C ARG A 95 7.75 2.15 -20.21
N ASP A 96 8.99 1.67 -20.10
CA ASP A 96 9.32 0.25 -19.96
C ASP A 96 8.76 -0.33 -18.65
N GLN A 97 8.71 0.47 -17.57
CA GLN A 97 8.12 0.07 -16.29
C GLN A 97 6.60 -0.12 -16.37
N LEU A 98 5.91 0.69 -17.19
CA LEU A 98 4.45 0.71 -17.22
C LEU A 98 3.84 -0.13 -18.34
N ALA A 99 4.50 -0.23 -19.49
CA ALA A 99 3.89 -0.74 -20.72
C ALA A 99 3.33 -2.17 -20.58
N GLY A 100 4.09 -3.08 -19.98
CA GLY A 100 3.66 -4.47 -19.78
C GLY A 100 2.45 -4.58 -18.84
N THR A 101 2.48 -3.81 -17.74
CA THR A 101 1.38 -3.74 -16.77
C THR A 101 0.14 -3.12 -17.39
N TYR A 102 0.29 -2.06 -18.19
CA TYR A 102 -0.81 -1.41 -18.90
C TYR A 102 -1.47 -2.37 -19.90
N LEU A 103 -0.68 -3.05 -20.73
CA LEU A 103 -1.22 -4.02 -21.69
C LEU A 103 -1.99 -5.13 -20.97
N THR A 104 -1.44 -5.65 -19.88
CA THR A 104 -2.08 -6.69 -19.07
C THR A 104 -3.39 -6.19 -18.46
N GLU A 105 -3.39 -4.98 -17.88
CA GLU A 105 -4.60 -4.38 -17.32
C GLU A 105 -5.71 -4.28 -18.37
N LYS A 106 -5.36 -3.73 -19.54
CA LYS A 106 -6.31 -3.39 -20.59
C LYS A 106 -6.85 -4.62 -21.35
N GLU A 107 -5.96 -5.51 -21.77
CA GLU A 107 -6.29 -6.63 -22.65
C GLU A 107 -6.59 -7.93 -21.91
N VAL A 108 -6.12 -8.08 -20.68
CA VAL A 108 -6.27 -9.30 -19.88
C VAL A 108 -7.19 -9.06 -18.69
N LEU A 109 -6.91 -8.09 -17.82
CA LEU A 109 -7.60 -8.01 -16.54
C LEU A 109 -9.01 -7.40 -16.66
N ASP A 110 -9.18 -6.23 -17.28
CA ASP A 110 -10.44 -5.47 -17.20
C ASP A 110 -11.69 -6.29 -17.62
N LYS A 111 -11.60 -7.08 -18.70
CA LYS A 111 -12.69 -7.97 -19.11
C LYS A 111 -12.87 -9.12 -18.12
N ASN A 112 -11.79 -9.79 -17.74
CA ASN A 112 -11.85 -10.97 -16.88
C ASN A 112 -12.29 -10.65 -15.45
N LEU A 113 -12.06 -9.43 -14.96
CA LEU A 113 -12.61 -8.93 -13.71
C LEU A 113 -14.12 -8.80 -13.76
N ARG A 114 -14.67 -8.27 -14.87
CA ARG A 114 -16.12 -8.19 -15.07
C ARG A 114 -16.74 -9.57 -15.18
N ASP A 115 -16.13 -10.47 -15.96
CA ASP A 115 -16.60 -11.84 -16.08
C ASP A 115 -16.60 -12.56 -14.72
N LEU A 116 -15.57 -12.36 -13.89
CA LEU A 116 -15.50 -12.91 -12.54
C LEU A 116 -16.57 -12.30 -11.63
N TYR A 117 -16.82 -11.00 -11.71
CA TYR A 117 -17.89 -10.34 -10.96
C TYR A 117 -19.27 -10.90 -11.31
N GLU A 118 -19.58 -11.07 -12.60
CA GLU A 118 -20.85 -11.65 -13.04
C GLU A 118 -21.01 -13.09 -12.56
N LYS A 119 -19.95 -13.91 -12.62
CA LYS A 119 -19.97 -15.26 -12.03
C LYS A 119 -20.21 -15.22 -10.52
N ARG A 120 -19.73 -14.19 -9.83
CA ARG A 120 -19.92 -14.00 -8.39
C ARG A 120 -21.32 -13.58 -7.99
N LYS A 121 -22.16 -13.16 -8.92
CA LYS A 121 -23.60 -12.94 -8.69
C LYS A 121 -24.40 -14.24 -8.64
N VAL A 122 -23.77 -15.38 -8.91
CA VAL A 122 -24.42 -16.69 -9.02
C VAL A 122 -23.69 -17.71 -8.16
N GLU A 123 -24.46 -18.59 -7.54
CA GLU A 123 -23.96 -19.77 -6.85
C GLU A 123 -24.37 -21.03 -7.60
N VAL A 124 -23.43 -21.97 -7.72
CA VAL A 124 -23.64 -23.28 -8.36
C VAL A 124 -23.47 -24.35 -7.30
N LYS A 125 -24.45 -25.26 -7.21
CA LYS A 125 -24.34 -26.48 -6.41
C LYS A 125 -23.87 -27.62 -7.28
N ALA A 126 -22.72 -28.21 -6.96
CA ALA A 126 -22.17 -29.32 -7.73
C ALA A 126 -21.61 -30.44 -6.85
N SER A 127 -21.42 -31.59 -7.49
CA SER A 127 -20.55 -32.65 -6.98
C SER A 127 -19.46 -32.96 -8.00
N HIS A 128 -18.36 -33.55 -7.55
CA HIS A 128 -17.27 -33.98 -8.42
C HIS A 128 -16.73 -35.38 -8.11
N ILE A 129 -16.06 -35.96 -9.10
CA ILE A 129 -15.26 -37.19 -9.01
C ILE A 129 -13.90 -36.88 -9.62
N LEU A 130 -12.83 -37.13 -8.86
CA LEU A 130 -11.45 -36.88 -9.27
C LEU A 130 -10.73 -38.19 -9.58
N ALA A 131 -10.03 -38.27 -10.70
CA ALA A 131 -8.96 -39.24 -10.92
C ALA A 131 -7.61 -38.50 -10.90
N LEU A 132 -6.77 -38.78 -9.90
CA LEU A 132 -5.58 -37.99 -9.64
C LEU A 132 -4.52 -38.19 -10.74
N ALA A 133 -3.97 -37.08 -11.23
CA ALA A 133 -2.83 -37.07 -12.14
C ALA A 133 -2.10 -35.73 -12.01
N SER A 134 -0.82 -35.77 -11.62
CA SER A 134 0.05 -34.58 -11.56
C SER A 134 0.17 -33.90 -12.93
N PRO A 135 0.42 -32.58 -13.03
CA PRO A 135 0.72 -31.90 -14.29
C PRO A 135 1.89 -32.55 -15.06
N ASP A 136 2.86 -33.12 -14.33
CA ASP A 136 4.05 -33.77 -14.87
C ASP A 136 3.94 -35.30 -14.95
N ALA A 137 2.73 -35.84 -14.76
CA ALA A 137 2.50 -37.28 -14.84
C ALA A 137 2.91 -37.84 -16.20
N LEU A 138 3.38 -39.09 -16.21
CA LEU A 138 3.72 -39.78 -17.46
C LEU A 138 2.48 -39.90 -18.35
N PRO A 139 2.64 -39.98 -19.69
CA PRO A 139 1.52 -40.13 -20.61
C PRO A 139 0.61 -41.32 -20.26
N GLU A 140 1.18 -42.43 -19.80
CA GLU A 140 0.45 -43.63 -19.38
C GLU A 140 -0.44 -43.36 -18.15
N ASP A 141 0.09 -42.72 -17.11
CA ASP A 141 -0.67 -42.36 -15.90
C ASP A 141 -1.79 -41.37 -16.20
N THR A 142 -1.49 -40.38 -17.04
CA THR A 142 -2.46 -39.38 -17.49
C THR A 142 -3.60 -40.04 -18.28
N LEU A 143 -3.28 -40.97 -19.19
CA LEU A 143 -4.27 -41.73 -19.96
C LEU A 143 -5.12 -42.64 -19.08
N LYS A 144 -4.53 -43.26 -18.06
CA LYS A 144 -5.24 -44.10 -17.07
C LYS A 144 -6.25 -43.27 -16.28
N ALA A 145 -5.86 -42.10 -15.78
CA ALA A 145 -6.76 -41.19 -15.08
C ALA A 145 -7.90 -40.68 -15.99
N TYR A 146 -7.57 -40.30 -17.23
CA TYR A 146 -8.56 -39.88 -18.23
C TYR A 146 -9.60 -40.98 -18.49
N ARG A 147 -9.17 -42.20 -18.79
CA ARG A 147 -10.05 -43.34 -19.09
C ARG A 147 -10.98 -43.66 -17.92
N ARG A 148 -10.52 -43.54 -16.68
CA ARG A 148 -11.36 -43.74 -15.49
C ARG A 148 -12.51 -42.74 -15.45
N ILE A 149 -12.26 -41.47 -15.73
CA ILE A 149 -13.32 -40.45 -15.73
C ILE A 149 -14.28 -40.64 -16.92
N VAL A 150 -13.78 -41.04 -18.08
CA VAL A 150 -14.63 -41.40 -19.23
C VAL A 150 -15.59 -42.54 -18.86
N ASP A 151 -15.09 -43.60 -18.22
CA ASP A 151 -15.91 -44.72 -17.75
C ASP A 151 -16.95 -44.29 -16.71
N VAL A 152 -16.55 -43.45 -15.74
CA VAL A 152 -17.48 -42.86 -14.76
C VAL A 152 -18.61 -42.08 -15.46
N ILE A 153 -18.30 -41.28 -16.48
CA ILE A 153 -19.30 -40.52 -17.23
C ILE A 153 -20.24 -41.45 -18.00
N ALA A 154 -19.72 -42.52 -18.60
CA ALA A 154 -20.55 -43.52 -19.27
C ALA A 154 -21.52 -44.20 -18.30
N GLN A 155 -21.04 -44.55 -17.09
CA GLN A 155 -21.89 -45.13 -16.04
C GLN A 155 -22.96 -44.14 -15.55
N LEU A 156 -22.64 -42.84 -15.44
CA LEU A 156 -23.62 -41.80 -15.12
C LEU A 156 -24.69 -41.67 -16.22
N GLY A 157 -24.29 -41.74 -17.50
CA GLY A 157 -25.22 -41.77 -18.63
C GLY A 157 -26.14 -42.99 -18.64
N ALA A 158 -25.67 -44.12 -18.09
CA ALA A 158 -26.48 -45.33 -17.87
C ALA A 158 -27.36 -45.28 -16.61
N GLY A 159 -27.48 -44.13 -15.95
CA GLY A 159 -28.38 -43.92 -14.80
C GLY A 159 -27.80 -44.34 -13.44
N ARG A 160 -26.49 -44.63 -13.34
CA ARG A 160 -25.86 -44.89 -12.04
C ARG A 160 -25.82 -43.61 -11.18
N SER A 161 -25.95 -43.78 -9.87
CA SER A 161 -25.97 -42.65 -8.94
C SER A 161 -24.60 -42.02 -8.77
N PHE A 162 -24.53 -40.68 -8.78
CA PHE A 162 -23.28 -39.94 -8.75
C PHE A 162 -22.51 -40.12 -7.44
N ASP A 163 -23.21 -40.06 -6.31
CA ASP A 163 -22.67 -40.29 -4.97
C ASP A 163 -22.04 -41.68 -4.85
N SER A 164 -22.71 -42.72 -5.37
CA SER A 164 -22.16 -44.09 -5.35
C SER A 164 -20.85 -44.21 -6.15
N LEU A 165 -20.78 -43.55 -7.30
CA LEU A 165 -19.58 -43.54 -8.14
C LEU A 165 -18.48 -42.68 -7.54
N ALA A 166 -18.82 -41.59 -6.85
CA ALA A 166 -17.87 -40.75 -6.14
C ALA A 166 -17.22 -41.48 -4.96
N ILE A 167 -18.03 -42.15 -4.13
CA ILE A 167 -17.56 -42.97 -3.01
C ILE A 167 -16.58 -44.04 -3.49
N LYS A 168 -16.91 -44.71 -4.60
CA LYS A 168 -16.12 -45.83 -5.12
C LYS A 168 -14.87 -45.41 -5.91
N ASN A 169 -14.97 -44.37 -6.74
CA ASN A 169 -13.98 -44.11 -7.79
C ASN A 169 -13.20 -42.80 -7.63
N SER A 170 -13.64 -41.86 -6.79
CA SER A 170 -12.92 -40.60 -6.62
C SER A 170 -11.62 -40.82 -5.87
N ASP A 171 -10.55 -40.13 -6.23
CA ASP A 171 -9.29 -40.07 -5.48
C ASP A 171 -9.27 -38.91 -4.47
N ASP A 172 -10.29 -38.04 -4.48
CA ASP A 172 -10.49 -37.02 -3.45
C ASP A 172 -11.07 -37.66 -2.16
N PRO A 173 -10.37 -37.57 -1.01
CA PRO A 173 -10.85 -38.14 0.25
C PRO A 173 -12.21 -37.60 0.70
N SER A 174 -12.48 -36.30 0.48
CA SER A 174 -13.75 -35.69 0.87
C SER A 174 -14.90 -36.22 0.02
N ALA A 175 -14.68 -36.34 -1.29
CA ALA A 175 -15.63 -36.92 -2.23
C ALA A 175 -15.97 -38.37 -1.89
N ARG A 176 -14.99 -39.15 -1.43
CA ARG A 176 -15.21 -40.53 -0.97
C ARG A 176 -16.13 -40.63 0.24
N GLN A 177 -16.15 -39.60 1.09
CA GLN A 177 -16.92 -39.60 2.33
C GLN A 177 -18.31 -39.00 2.15
N ASN A 178 -18.46 -37.98 1.30
CA ASN A 178 -19.69 -37.19 1.18
C ASN A 178 -20.44 -37.37 -0.15
N GLY A 179 -20.07 -38.37 -0.96
CA GLY A 179 -20.69 -38.60 -2.28
C GLY A 179 -20.29 -37.56 -3.33
N GLY A 180 -19.11 -36.96 -3.19
CA GLY A 180 -18.59 -35.95 -4.11
C GLY A 180 -19.18 -34.56 -3.92
N SER A 181 -20.02 -34.32 -2.92
CA SER A 181 -20.74 -33.05 -2.73
C SER A 181 -19.79 -31.90 -2.40
N LEU A 182 -19.83 -30.83 -3.20
CA LEU A 182 -19.09 -29.59 -2.96
C LEU A 182 -19.93 -28.50 -2.29
N GLY A 183 -21.26 -28.69 -2.18
CA GLY A 183 -22.17 -27.63 -1.75
C GLY A 183 -22.31 -26.54 -2.82
N TYR A 184 -22.77 -25.36 -2.41
CA TYR A 184 -22.79 -24.18 -3.27
C TYR A 184 -21.42 -23.50 -3.25
N PHE A 185 -20.98 -23.06 -4.41
CA PHE A 185 -19.81 -22.18 -4.53
C PHE A 185 -20.07 -21.12 -5.61
N THR A 186 -19.27 -20.06 -5.57
CA THR A 186 -19.34 -18.94 -6.50
C THR A 186 -18.01 -18.71 -7.22
N GLY A 187 -17.96 -17.73 -8.12
CA GLY A 187 -16.78 -17.42 -8.92
C GLY A 187 -15.54 -17.08 -8.08
N GLY A 188 -14.40 -17.65 -8.45
CA GLY A 188 -13.11 -17.49 -7.77
C GLY A 188 -12.89 -18.45 -6.60
N MET A 189 -13.77 -19.43 -6.39
CA MET A 189 -13.60 -20.46 -5.34
C MET A 189 -12.95 -21.74 -5.86
N MET A 190 -13.02 -22.02 -7.17
CA MET A 190 -12.51 -23.24 -7.78
C MET A 190 -11.41 -22.93 -8.80
N VAL A 191 -10.60 -23.94 -9.17
CA VAL A 191 -9.61 -23.79 -10.25
C VAL A 191 -10.28 -23.50 -11.59
N TYR A 192 -9.64 -22.71 -12.46
CA TYR A 192 -10.30 -22.11 -13.63
C TYR A 192 -11.04 -23.10 -14.53
N GLN A 193 -10.38 -24.20 -14.89
CA GLN A 193 -10.96 -25.20 -15.81
C GLN A 193 -12.16 -25.92 -15.18
N PHE A 194 -12.05 -26.25 -13.88
CA PHE A 194 -13.14 -26.84 -13.11
C PHE A 194 -14.32 -25.88 -13.00
N GLU A 195 -14.06 -24.64 -12.59
CA GLU A 195 -15.09 -23.62 -12.41
C GLU A 195 -15.82 -23.36 -13.73
N THR A 196 -15.08 -23.17 -14.81
CA THR A 196 -15.65 -22.91 -16.14
C THR A 196 -16.55 -24.06 -16.57
N ALA A 197 -16.14 -25.31 -16.37
CA ALA A 197 -16.97 -26.46 -16.67
C ALA A 197 -18.25 -26.49 -15.82
N ALA A 198 -18.15 -26.26 -14.51
CA ALA A 198 -19.31 -26.23 -13.62
C ALA A 198 -20.29 -25.09 -13.98
N PHE A 199 -19.79 -23.89 -14.25
CA PHE A 199 -20.63 -22.75 -14.60
C PHE A 199 -21.25 -22.86 -16.00
N ASN A 200 -20.65 -23.60 -16.92
CA ASN A 200 -21.19 -23.82 -18.27
C ASN A 200 -22.11 -25.06 -18.38
N THR A 201 -22.08 -25.95 -17.38
CA THR A 201 -22.94 -27.15 -17.37
C THR A 201 -24.38 -26.76 -16.98
N PRO A 202 -25.40 -27.17 -17.76
CA PRO A 202 -26.80 -27.00 -17.38
C PRO A 202 -27.15 -27.73 -16.08
N VAL A 203 -28.15 -27.25 -15.35
CA VAL A 203 -28.65 -27.92 -14.14
C VAL A 203 -29.12 -29.34 -14.49
N GLY A 204 -28.71 -30.32 -13.70
CA GLY A 204 -28.92 -31.75 -13.94
C GLY A 204 -27.86 -32.41 -14.82
N GLY A 205 -27.06 -31.62 -15.54
CA GLY A 205 -26.02 -32.09 -16.45
C GLY A 205 -24.74 -32.57 -15.77
N VAL A 206 -23.94 -33.31 -16.54
CA VAL A 206 -22.59 -33.75 -16.16
C VAL A 206 -21.59 -33.22 -17.19
N SER A 207 -20.48 -32.65 -16.72
CA SER A 207 -19.33 -32.28 -17.55
C SER A 207 -18.11 -33.11 -17.21
N GLY A 208 -17.23 -33.26 -18.20
CA GLY A 208 -15.98 -33.99 -18.10
C GLY A 208 -15.70 -34.84 -19.33
N PRO A 209 -14.51 -35.46 -19.41
CA PRO A 209 -13.39 -35.36 -18.45
C PRO A 209 -12.70 -33.99 -18.49
N ILE A 210 -12.65 -33.27 -17.35
CA ILE A 210 -12.02 -31.94 -17.24
C ILE A 210 -10.62 -32.09 -16.66
N ARG A 211 -9.59 -31.70 -17.42
CA ARG A 211 -8.21 -31.67 -16.92
C ARG A 211 -7.99 -30.44 -16.04
N THR A 212 -7.37 -30.65 -14.88
CA THR A 212 -6.85 -29.61 -13.98
C THR A 212 -5.46 -30.00 -13.47
N LYS A 213 -4.80 -29.12 -12.71
CA LYS A 213 -3.55 -29.46 -12.01
C LYS A 213 -3.64 -30.65 -11.06
N PHE A 214 -4.84 -31.06 -10.64
CA PHE A 214 -5.02 -32.18 -9.70
C PHE A 214 -5.27 -33.53 -10.38
N GLY A 215 -5.69 -33.52 -11.65
CA GLY A 215 -6.21 -34.74 -12.28
C GLY A 215 -7.26 -34.47 -13.34
N TYR A 216 -8.06 -35.49 -13.61
CA TYR A 216 -9.27 -35.39 -14.41
C TYR A 216 -10.50 -35.41 -13.52
N HIS A 217 -11.49 -34.58 -13.85
CA HIS A 217 -12.73 -34.45 -13.10
C HIS A 217 -13.96 -34.78 -13.93
N ALA A 218 -14.93 -35.46 -13.33
CA ALA A 218 -16.33 -35.39 -13.74
C ALA A 218 -17.08 -34.49 -12.74
N ILE A 219 -17.94 -33.61 -13.24
CA ILE A 219 -18.65 -32.62 -12.42
C ILE A 219 -20.15 -32.71 -12.75
N LYS A 220 -21.00 -32.87 -11.73
CA LYS A 220 -22.45 -32.83 -11.89
C LYS A 220 -23.02 -31.57 -11.24
N VAL A 221 -23.81 -30.81 -11.99
CA VAL A 221 -24.49 -29.60 -11.48
C VAL A 221 -25.90 -29.97 -11.04
N PHE A 222 -26.23 -29.64 -9.79
CA PHE A 222 -27.53 -29.94 -9.19
C PHE A 222 -28.45 -28.74 -9.12
N ASP A 223 -27.89 -27.55 -8.95
CA ASP A 223 -28.67 -26.33 -8.81
C ASP A 223 -27.85 -25.10 -9.17
N ARG A 224 -28.54 -24.01 -9.52
CA ARG A 224 -27.97 -22.70 -9.79
C ARG A 224 -28.92 -21.62 -9.28
N ARG A 225 -28.42 -20.69 -8.48
CA ARG A 225 -29.21 -19.61 -7.89
C ARG A 225 -28.45 -18.28 -7.86
N PRO A 226 -29.14 -17.13 -7.74
CA PRO A 226 -28.49 -15.88 -7.41
C PRO A 226 -27.67 -15.99 -6.11
N LYS A 227 -26.55 -15.28 -6.02
CA LYS A 227 -25.68 -15.29 -4.84
C LYS A 227 -26.47 -14.86 -3.62
N THR A 228 -26.33 -15.66 -2.55
CA THR A 228 -26.88 -15.32 -1.24
C THR A 228 -26.04 -14.22 -0.61
N GLN A 229 -26.70 -13.31 0.10
CA GLN A 229 -26.00 -12.26 0.84
C GLN A 229 -25.10 -12.89 1.90
N ASP A 230 -23.86 -12.41 2.01
CA ASP A 230 -23.00 -12.81 3.13
C ASP A 230 -23.70 -12.42 4.43
N ILE A 231 -23.71 -13.32 5.42
CA ILE A 231 -24.40 -13.10 6.70
C ILE A 231 -23.39 -12.99 7.83
N ARG A 232 -23.67 -12.13 8.80
CA ARG A 232 -23.03 -12.17 10.11
C ARG A 232 -23.94 -12.93 11.05
N ALA A 233 -23.39 -13.88 11.78
CA ALA A 233 -24.14 -14.66 12.75
C ALA A 233 -23.36 -14.84 14.03
N SER A 234 -24.08 -14.99 15.13
CA SER A 234 -23.54 -15.45 16.41
C SER A 234 -23.99 -16.88 16.68
N HIS A 235 -23.17 -17.69 17.34
CA HIS A 235 -23.59 -19.03 17.75
C HIS A 235 -23.20 -19.38 19.18
N ILE A 236 -23.92 -20.34 19.75
CA ILE A 236 -23.56 -21.01 21.00
C ILE A 236 -23.34 -22.47 20.67
N LEU A 237 -22.14 -22.99 21.00
CA LEU A 237 -21.78 -24.39 20.83
C LEU A 237 -21.78 -25.10 22.19
N VAL A 238 -22.44 -26.25 22.28
CA VAL A 238 -22.22 -27.23 23.35
C VAL A 238 -21.62 -28.48 22.71
N ARG A 239 -20.35 -28.77 23.05
CA ARG A 239 -19.58 -29.81 22.40
C ARG A 239 -20.11 -31.19 22.76
N THR A 240 -20.19 -32.05 21.75
CA THR A 240 -20.44 -33.47 21.93
C THR A 240 -19.90 -34.21 20.71
N SER A 241 -19.25 -35.36 20.91
CA SER A 241 -18.76 -36.16 19.80
C SER A 241 -19.90 -36.98 19.19
N ARG A 242 -19.74 -37.41 17.94
CA ARG A 242 -20.70 -38.34 17.31
C ARG A 242 -20.77 -39.69 18.00
N THR A 243 -19.71 -40.07 18.71
CA THR A 243 -19.55 -41.34 19.42
C THR A 243 -19.83 -41.21 20.92
N ALA A 244 -20.33 -40.05 21.37
CA ALA A 244 -20.66 -39.81 22.77
C ALA A 244 -21.75 -40.78 23.25
N SER A 245 -21.73 -41.07 24.56
CA SER A 245 -22.77 -41.90 25.17
C SER A 245 -24.15 -41.25 25.00
N PRO A 246 -25.25 -42.05 25.03
CA PRO A 246 -26.60 -41.49 25.03
C PRO A 246 -26.82 -40.49 26.18
N GLU A 247 -26.22 -40.74 27.34
CA GLU A 247 -26.29 -39.86 28.51
C GLU A 247 -25.62 -38.50 28.24
N ASP A 248 -24.39 -38.50 27.72
CA ASP A 248 -23.67 -37.25 27.41
C ASP A 248 -24.34 -36.49 26.28
N THR A 249 -24.90 -37.20 25.30
CA THR A 249 -25.68 -36.61 24.22
C THR A 249 -26.93 -35.91 24.76
N LEU A 250 -27.64 -36.54 25.70
CA LEU A 250 -28.83 -35.97 26.34
C LEU A 250 -28.49 -34.76 27.22
N LYS A 251 -27.38 -34.82 27.97
CA LYS A 251 -26.88 -33.68 28.76
C LYS A 251 -26.57 -32.47 27.88
N ALA A 252 -25.84 -32.68 26.79
CA ALA A 252 -25.50 -31.62 25.83
C ALA A 252 -26.75 -31.01 25.18
N TYR A 253 -27.70 -31.87 24.76
CA TYR A 253 -28.98 -31.42 24.18
C TYR A 253 -29.82 -30.62 25.19
N THR A 254 -29.90 -31.08 26.43
CA THR A 254 -30.66 -30.40 27.50
C THR A 254 -30.07 -29.03 27.80
N LYS A 255 -28.74 -28.93 27.86
CA LYS A 255 -28.02 -27.67 28.05
C LYS A 255 -28.34 -26.68 26.92
N ILE A 256 -28.15 -27.06 25.66
CA ILE A 256 -28.39 -26.15 24.53
C ILE A 256 -29.89 -25.79 24.40
N ALA A 257 -30.80 -26.70 24.75
CA ALA A 257 -32.25 -26.43 24.75
C ALA A 257 -32.63 -25.39 25.80
N GLY A 258 -32.03 -25.44 26.99
CA GLY A 258 -32.17 -24.40 28.02
C GLY A 258 -31.71 -23.03 27.51
N LEU A 259 -30.54 -22.97 26.87
CA LEU A 259 -29.99 -21.73 26.30
C LEU A 259 -30.87 -21.18 25.16
N LEU A 260 -31.44 -22.04 24.32
CA LEU A 260 -32.37 -21.63 23.28
C LEU A 260 -33.64 -21.01 23.88
N ASN A 261 -34.19 -21.62 24.93
CA ASN A 261 -35.38 -21.09 25.60
C ASN A 261 -35.11 -19.73 26.24
N ALA A 262 -33.98 -19.58 26.94
CA ALA A 262 -33.56 -18.31 27.52
C ALA A 262 -33.40 -17.22 26.44
N ALA A 263 -32.74 -17.54 25.33
CA ALA A 263 -32.57 -16.61 24.23
C ALA A 263 -33.91 -16.21 23.57
N LYS A 264 -34.85 -17.15 23.43
CA LYS A 264 -36.21 -16.88 22.91
C LYS A 264 -37.06 -16.04 23.87
N GLN A 265 -36.77 -16.09 25.17
CA GLN A 265 -37.42 -15.25 26.19
C GLN A 265 -36.81 -13.84 26.28
N GLY A 266 -35.83 -13.53 25.42
CA GLY A 266 -35.23 -12.20 25.32
C GLY A 266 -33.94 -12.01 26.12
N GLU A 267 -33.37 -13.07 26.70
CA GLU A 267 -32.04 -12.96 27.32
C GLU A 267 -30.97 -12.63 26.27
N ASP A 268 -29.98 -11.82 26.65
CA ASP A 268 -28.91 -11.38 25.76
C ASP A 268 -28.10 -12.56 25.23
N PHE A 269 -28.20 -12.81 23.92
CA PHE A 269 -27.54 -13.93 23.27
C PHE A 269 -26.01 -13.88 23.42
N ALA A 270 -25.42 -12.69 23.39
CA ALA A 270 -23.98 -12.53 23.53
C ALA A 270 -23.50 -12.87 24.95
N LYS A 271 -24.25 -12.50 25.99
CA LYS A 271 -24.02 -12.93 27.37
C LYS A 271 -24.12 -14.45 27.47
N LEU A 272 -25.21 -15.04 26.98
CA LEU A 272 -25.39 -16.50 26.98
C LEU A 272 -24.21 -17.22 26.31
N ALA A 273 -23.74 -16.69 25.18
CA ALA A 273 -22.58 -17.23 24.46
C ALA A 273 -21.27 -17.11 25.26
N ARG A 274 -20.99 -15.96 25.89
CA ARG A 274 -19.77 -15.78 26.70
C ARG A 274 -19.72 -16.73 27.89
N GLU A 275 -20.87 -16.97 28.51
CA GLU A 275 -20.97 -17.80 29.71
C GLU A 275 -21.01 -19.30 29.39
N ASN A 276 -21.57 -19.69 28.23
CA ASN A 276 -21.93 -21.09 27.98
C ASN A 276 -21.37 -21.70 26.70
N SER A 277 -20.94 -20.89 25.73
CA SER A 277 -20.43 -21.42 24.46
C SER A 277 -19.05 -22.05 24.66
N GLU A 278 -18.93 -23.28 24.20
CA GLU A 278 -17.70 -24.07 24.25
C GLU A 278 -16.87 -23.92 22.96
N ASP A 279 -17.22 -22.96 22.09
CA ASP A 279 -16.39 -22.55 20.97
C ASP A 279 -15.36 -21.49 21.40
N PRO A 280 -14.06 -21.82 21.47
CA PRO A 280 -13.02 -20.88 21.89
C PRO A 280 -12.83 -19.72 20.90
N GLY A 281 -13.21 -19.90 19.62
CA GLY A 281 -13.01 -18.89 18.59
C GLY A 281 -14.01 -17.73 18.67
N SER A 282 -15.22 -17.99 19.17
CA SER A 282 -16.31 -17.00 19.17
C SER A 282 -16.96 -16.79 20.53
N GLY A 283 -16.92 -17.75 21.46
CA GLY A 283 -17.66 -17.71 22.73
C GLY A 283 -17.39 -16.42 23.53
N GLN A 284 -16.12 -16.08 23.76
CA GLN A 284 -15.72 -14.86 24.47
C GLN A 284 -16.13 -13.56 23.73
N GLN A 285 -16.33 -13.64 22.41
CA GLN A 285 -16.81 -12.54 21.58
C GLN A 285 -18.34 -12.52 21.46
N GLY A 286 -19.05 -13.16 22.39
CA GLY A 286 -20.52 -13.24 22.35
C GLY A 286 -21.03 -14.18 21.26
N GLY A 287 -20.22 -15.14 20.85
CA GLY A 287 -20.54 -16.11 19.82
C GLY A 287 -20.41 -15.58 18.39
N ASP A 288 -19.96 -14.34 18.18
CA ASP A 288 -19.87 -13.72 16.85
C ASP A 288 -18.86 -14.46 15.93
N LEU A 289 -19.33 -14.84 14.75
CA LEU A 289 -18.55 -15.53 13.72
C LEU A 289 -18.10 -14.60 12.59
N ASN A 290 -18.42 -13.29 12.68
CA ASN A 290 -18.23 -12.31 11.62
C ASN A 290 -19.02 -12.69 10.35
N PHE A 291 -18.80 -11.98 9.24
CA PHE A 291 -19.44 -12.26 7.96
C PHE A 291 -18.88 -13.52 7.29
N PHE A 292 -19.78 -14.37 6.81
CA PHE A 292 -19.44 -15.50 5.98
C PHE A 292 -20.45 -15.71 4.85
N GLY A 293 -19.95 -16.22 3.72
CA GLY A 293 -20.74 -16.70 2.58
C GLY A 293 -20.79 -18.23 2.54
N VAL A 294 -21.37 -18.78 1.48
CA VAL A 294 -21.45 -20.23 1.24
C VAL A 294 -20.08 -20.91 1.17
N GLY A 295 -20.03 -22.17 1.57
CA GLY A 295 -18.83 -23.01 1.58
C GLY A 295 -17.81 -22.65 2.66
N ARG A 296 -18.14 -21.76 3.60
CA ARG A 296 -17.26 -21.36 4.71
C ARG A 296 -17.57 -22.11 6.00
N MET A 297 -18.79 -22.63 6.15
CA MET A 297 -19.24 -23.35 7.34
C MET A 297 -19.55 -24.81 6.99
N VAL A 298 -19.60 -25.68 8.01
CA VAL A 298 -20.04 -27.06 7.81
C VAL A 298 -21.50 -27.09 7.37
N LYS A 299 -21.84 -28.01 6.45
CA LYS A 299 -23.13 -28.03 5.75
C LYS A 299 -24.36 -27.84 6.65
N GLY A 300 -24.47 -28.62 7.73
CA GLY A 300 -25.63 -28.54 8.63
C GLY A 300 -25.78 -27.19 9.33
N PHE A 301 -24.65 -26.57 9.68
CA PHE A 301 -24.62 -25.22 10.26
C PHE A 301 -24.97 -24.17 9.20
N GLU A 302 -24.35 -24.26 8.03
CA GLU A 302 -24.55 -23.34 6.92
C GLU A 302 -26.02 -23.30 6.47
N ASP A 303 -26.61 -24.48 6.20
CA ASP A 303 -28.00 -24.61 5.77
C ASP A 303 -28.95 -23.94 6.78
N ALA A 304 -28.71 -24.12 8.09
CA ALA A 304 -29.52 -23.53 9.14
C ALA A 304 -29.34 -22.01 9.25
N ALA A 305 -28.09 -21.52 9.15
CA ALA A 305 -27.80 -20.09 9.24
C ALA A 305 -28.41 -19.30 8.08
N PHE A 306 -28.30 -19.81 6.85
CA PHE A 306 -28.87 -19.18 5.66
C PHE A 306 -30.40 -19.34 5.55
N ALA A 307 -31.01 -20.29 6.28
CA ALA A 307 -32.46 -20.45 6.34
C ALA A 307 -33.16 -19.41 7.24
N LEU A 308 -32.44 -18.77 8.16
CA LEU A 308 -32.94 -17.64 8.97
C LEU A 308 -33.34 -16.50 8.05
N LYS A 309 -34.46 -15.82 8.31
CA LYS A 309 -35.00 -14.81 7.39
C LYS A 309 -34.68 -13.41 7.87
N ASN A 310 -35.03 -13.10 9.11
CA ASN A 310 -34.93 -11.77 9.70
C ASN A 310 -33.72 -11.63 10.61
N ILE A 311 -33.15 -10.42 10.65
CA ILE A 311 -32.11 -10.08 11.63
C ILE A 311 -32.70 -10.26 13.04
N GLY A 312 -32.01 -11.04 13.87
CA GLY A 312 -32.44 -11.43 15.21
C GLY A 312 -33.03 -12.84 15.31
N ASP A 313 -33.40 -13.47 14.18
CA ASP A 313 -33.92 -14.85 14.18
C ASP A 313 -32.89 -15.81 14.80
N ILE A 314 -33.38 -16.79 15.58
CA ILE A 314 -32.58 -17.85 16.19
C ILE A 314 -32.98 -19.20 15.59
N SER A 315 -31.99 -19.99 15.17
CA SER A 315 -32.20 -21.30 14.59
C SER A 315 -32.79 -22.31 15.58
N PRO A 316 -33.38 -23.41 15.08
CA PRO A 316 -33.51 -24.63 15.87
C PRO A 316 -32.14 -25.13 16.35
N ILE A 317 -32.13 -26.10 17.26
CA ILE A 317 -30.92 -26.80 17.68
C ILE A 317 -30.38 -27.59 16.50
N ILE A 318 -29.14 -27.32 16.11
CA ILE A 318 -28.46 -27.97 14.98
C ILE A 318 -27.38 -28.89 15.53
N ARG A 319 -27.32 -30.14 15.05
CA ARG A 319 -26.23 -31.06 15.37
C ARG A 319 -25.20 -31.07 14.25
N THR A 320 -23.93 -30.88 14.59
CA THR A 320 -22.78 -31.05 13.69
C THR A 320 -21.80 -32.05 14.28
N ASP A 321 -20.67 -32.27 13.61
CA ASP A 321 -19.58 -33.10 14.13
C ASP A 321 -18.90 -32.49 15.37
N PHE A 322 -19.12 -31.20 15.63
CA PHE A 322 -18.56 -30.47 16.79
C PHE A 322 -19.49 -30.47 18.01
N GLY A 323 -20.77 -30.78 17.82
CA GLY A 323 -21.77 -30.82 18.90
C GLY A 323 -23.09 -30.20 18.50
N TYR A 324 -23.78 -29.60 19.48
CA TYR A 324 -25.04 -28.90 19.27
C TYR A 324 -24.85 -27.38 19.21
N HIS A 325 -25.55 -26.75 18.29
CA HIS A 325 -25.46 -25.32 18.02
C HIS A 325 -26.85 -24.68 18.02
N ILE A 326 -26.91 -23.44 18.48
CA ILE A 326 -27.98 -22.50 18.09
C ILE A 326 -27.33 -21.26 17.49
N ILE A 327 -27.95 -20.72 16.45
CA ILE A 327 -27.38 -19.68 15.60
C ILE A 327 -28.33 -18.50 15.59
N LYS A 328 -27.82 -17.29 15.80
CA LYS A 328 -28.56 -16.04 15.68
C LYS A 328 -28.06 -15.25 14.48
N LEU A 329 -28.96 -14.88 13.57
CA LEU A 329 -28.64 -13.98 12.47
C LEU A 329 -28.50 -12.56 13.02
N THR A 330 -27.33 -11.92 12.85
CA THR A 330 -27.07 -10.59 13.40
C THR A 330 -26.99 -9.51 12.33
N GLU A 331 -26.58 -9.85 11.12
CA GLU A 331 -26.48 -8.88 10.02
C GLU A 331 -26.53 -9.57 8.65
N ARG A 332 -26.92 -8.83 7.62
CA ARG A 332 -26.79 -9.24 6.21
C ARG A 332 -26.03 -8.19 5.44
N LYS A 333 -25.06 -8.61 4.65
CA LYS A 333 -24.27 -7.73 3.80
C LYS A 333 -24.77 -7.82 2.36
N PRO A 334 -25.22 -6.70 1.76
CA PRO A 334 -25.60 -6.68 0.36
C PRO A 334 -24.39 -6.99 -0.52
N LEU A 335 -24.66 -7.43 -1.75
CA LEU A 335 -23.59 -7.63 -2.73
C LEU A 335 -22.95 -6.27 -3.03
N ALA A 336 -21.63 -6.20 -2.90
CA ALA A 336 -20.85 -5.02 -3.26
C ALA A 336 -20.98 -4.72 -4.76
N SER A 337 -20.93 -3.44 -5.12
CA SER A 337 -20.82 -3.02 -6.51
C SER A 337 -19.50 -3.51 -7.13
N PHE A 338 -19.43 -3.58 -8.46
CA PHE A 338 -18.19 -3.92 -9.15
C PHE A 338 -17.03 -2.99 -8.74
N ALA A 339 -17.30 -1.71 -8.53
CA ALA A 339 -16.28 -0.73 -8.14
C ALA A 339 -15.69 -1.05 -6.76
N GLU A 340 -16.54 -1.41 -5.79
CA GLU A 340 -16.11 -1.79 -4.43
C GLU A 340 -15.40 -3.15 -4.41
N GLU A 341 -15.81 -4.10 -5.26
CA GLU A 341 -15.19 -5.44 -5.29
C GLU A 341 -13.97 -5.53 -6.22
N LYS A 342 -13.69 -4.51 -7.07
CA LYS A 342 -12.68 -4.58 -8.15
C LYS A 342 -11.32 -5.09 -7.65
N GLU A 343 -10.85 -4.59 -6.51
CA GLU A 343 -9.52 -4.96 -6.00
C GLU A 343 -9.50 -6.37 -5.40
N ASN A 344 -10.57 -6.80 -4.76
CA ASN A 344 -10.73 -8.19 -4.32
C ASN A 344 -10.77 -9.14 -5.53
N LEU A 345 -11.52 -8.79 -6.57
CA LEU A 345 -11.58 -9.56 -7.83
C LEU A 345 -10.20 -9.65 -8.49
N ARG A 346 -9.43 -8.55 -8.48
CA ARG A 346 -8.05 -8.53 -8.96
C ARG A 346 -7.18 -9.50 -8.18
N SER A 347 -7.26 -9.49 -6.86
CA SER A 347 -6.51 -10.43 -6.02
C SER A 347 -6.86 -11.88 -6.35
N LEU A 348 -8.15 -12.19 -6.48
CA LEU A 348 -8.62 -13.53 -6.84
C LEU A 348 -8.16 -13.96 -8.24
N LEU A 349 -8.26 -13.08 -9.23
CA LEU A 349 -7.83 -13.36 -10.60
C LEU A 349 -6.31 -13.54 -10.70
N ASN A 350 -5.52 -12.73 -9.98
CA ASN A 350 -4.06 -12.84 -9.93
C ASN A 350 -3.58 -14.15 -9.28
N ARG A 351 -4.36 -14.72 -8.35
CA ARG A 351 -4.09 -16.06 -7.80
C ARG A 351 -4.38 -17.17 -8.80
N ASN A 352 -5.16 -16.89 -9.85
CA ASN A 352 -5.53 -17.85 -10.88
C ASN A 352 -4.57 -17.76 -12.07
N THR A 353 -3.33 -18.20 -11.85
CA THR A 353 -2.25 -18.14 -12.86
C THR A 353 -2.61 -18.87 -14.16
N GLU A 354 -3.32 -20.01 -14.07
CA GLU A 354 -3.81 -20.77 -15.23
C GLU A 354 -4.75 -19.95 -16.12
N LYS A 355 -5.65 -19.17 -15.51
CA LYS A 355 -6.53 -18.26 -16.24
C LYS A 355 -5.73 -17.16 -16.92
N LEU A 356 -4.81 -16.52 -16.20
CA LEU A 356 -4.00 -15.44 -16.77
C LEU A 356 -3.11 -15.92 -17.91
N GLU A 357 -2.52 -17.11 -17.79
CA GLU A 357 -1.72 -17.71 -18.85
C GLU A 357 -2.59 -17.99 -20.09
N PHE A 358 -3.76 -18.59 -19.91
CA PHE A 358 -4.71 -18.83 -21.00
C PHE A 358 -5.10 -17.53 -21.71
N GLU A 359 -5.43 -16.46 -20.97
CA GLU A 359 -5.82 -15.18 -21.57
C GLU A 359 -4.67 -14.51 -22.32
N ASN A 360 -3.43 -14.62 -21.83
CA ASN A 360 -2.25 -14.16 -22.56
C ASN A 360 -2.02 -14.96 -23.84
N ASP A 361 -2.25 -16.27 -23.83
CA ASP A 361 -2.17 -17.09 -25.04
C ASP A 361 -3.26 -16.70 -26.06
N GLN A 362 -4.48 -16.41 -25.58
CA GLN A 362 -5.55 -15.90 -26.44
C GLN A 362 -5.20 -14.53 -27.03
N LEU A 363 -4.64 -13.62 -26.22
CA LEU A 363 -4.18 -12.32 -26.69
C LEU A 363 -3.10 -12.48 -27.77
N ALA A 364 -2.05 -13.26 -27.49
CA ALA A 364 -1.00 -13.53 -28.47
C ALA A 364 -1.55 -14.15 -29.76
N GLY A 365 -2.51 -15.08 -29.65
CA GLY A 365 -3.21 -15.66 -30.80
C GLY A 365 -3.99 -14.64 -31.63
N ARG A 366 -4.67 -13.68 -30.99
CA ARG A 366 -5.34 -12.57 -31.70
C ARG A 366 -4.31 -11.67 -32.40
N LEU A 367 -3.25 -11.27 -31.70
CA LEU A 367 -2.21 -10.39 -32.24
C LEU A 367 -1.46 -11.03 -33.40
N LYS A 368 -1.18 -12.34 -33.36
CA LYS A 368 -0.65 -13.12 -34.49
C LYS A 368 -1.51 -12.96 -35.75
N LYS A 369 -2.84 -13.03 -35.61
CA LYS A 369 -3.78 -12.81 -36.72
C LYS A 369 -3.80 -11.36 -37.17
N THR A 370 -3.81 -10.42 -36.23
CA THR A 370 -3.86 -8.98 -36.51
C THR A 370 -2.66 -8.48 -37.30
N TYR A 371 -1.45 -8.97 -36.97
CA TYR A 371 -0.20 -8.47 -37.56
C TYR A 371 0.43 -9.38 -38.61
N GLY A 372 -0.21 -10.50 -38.92
CA GLY A 372 0.33 -11.52 -39.81
C GLY A 372 1.45 -12.30 -39.14
N PHE A 373 1.22 -13.59 -38.88
CA PHE A 373 2.19 -14.51 -38.33
C PHE A 373 2.30 -15.72 -39.25
N GLU A 374 3.52 -15.99 -39.71
CA GLU A 374 3.83 -17.11 -40.59
C GLU A 374 4.99 -17.89 -39.98
N GLU A 375 4.80 -19.18 -39.74
CA GLU A 375 5.80 -20.04 -39.09
C GLU A 375 6.46 -20.98 -40.11
N THR A 376 7.79 -21.08 -40.02
CA THR A 376 8.60 -21.96 -40.87
C THR A 376 9.06 -23.16 -40.04
N ALA A 377 8.21 -24.19 -39.96
CA ALA A 377 8.47 -25.38 -39.14
C ALA A 377 9.80 -26.10 -39.49
N GLN A 378 10.27 -25.97 -40.74
CA GLN A 378 11.50 -26.60 -41.23
C GLN A 378 12.75 -26.07 -40.51
N ALA A 379 12.82 -24.78 -40.19
CA ALA A 379 13.99 -24.18 -39.55
C ALA A 379 14.16 -24.67 -38.10
N LEU A 380 13.06 -24.78 -37.34
CA LEU A 380 13.09 -25.34 -35.99
C LEU A 380 13.44 -26.82 -36.00
N ALA A 381 12.88 -27.59 -36.93
CA ALA A 381 13.19 -29.01 -37.08
C ALA A 381 14.67 -29.25 -37.41
N ALA A 382 15.24 -28.46 -38.32
CA ALA A 382 16.65 -28.54 -38.69
C ALA A 382 17.60 -28.17 -37.54
N PHE A 383 17.21 -27.23 -36.68
CA PHE A 383 17.96 -26.93 -35.46
C PHE A 383 17.87 -28.10 -34.46
N VAL A 384 16.66 -28.61 -34.21
CA VAL A 384 16.43 -29.69 -33.26
C VAL A 384 17.16 -30.98 -33.66
N SER A 385 17.28 -31.28 -34.95
CA SER A 385 18.03 -32.46 -35.43
C SER A 385 19.53 -32.39 -35.19
N LYS A 386 20.07 -31.21 -34.86
CA LYS A 386 21.50 -30.99 -34.57
C LYS A 386 21.84 -31.07 -33.08
N LEU A 387 20.83 -31.22 -32.22
CA LEU A 387 21.02 -31.30 -30.77
C LEU A 387 21.56 -32.68 -30.37
N ASP A 388 22.47 -32.71 -29.40
CA ASP A 388 22.93 -33.94 -28.74
C ASP A 388 22.39 -34.05 -27.30
N SER A 389 22.61 -35.20 -26.66
CA SER A 389 22.11 -35.50 -25.30
C SER A 389 22.70 -34.63 -24.18
N ASN A 390 23.78 -33.90 -24.48
CA ASN A 390 24.53 -33.07 -23.53
C ASN A 390 24.43 -31.57 -23.84
N THR A 391 23.70 -31.19 -24.88
CA THR A 391 23.55 -29.80 -25.29
C THR A 391 22.76 -29.04 -24.25
N THR A 392 23.34 -27.95 -23.75
CA THR A 392 22.68 -27.01 -22.84
C THR A 392 22.60 -25.63 -23.48
N VAL A 393 21.76 -24.74 -22.93
CA VAL A 393 21.66 -23.34 -23.37
C VAL A 393 23.03 -22.66 -23.40
N ASP A 394 23.86 -22.84 -22.37
CA ASP A 394 25.18 -22.20 -22.29
C ASP A 394 26.20 -22.78 -23.29
N ARG A 395 25.96 -24.02 -23.75
CA ARG A 395 26.86 -24.74 -24.67
C ARG A 395 26.33 -24.78 -26.09
N VAL A 396 25.23 -24.12 -26.41
CA VAL A 396 24.61 -24.21 -27.74
C VAL A 396 25.54 -23.76 -28.88
N ASP A 397 26.52 -22.90 -28.62
CA ASP A 397 27.53 -22.51 -29.63
C ASP A 397 28.50 -23.63 -29.99
N SER A 398 28.62 -24.68 -29.16
CA SER A 398 29.47 -25.83 -29.47
C SER A 398 28.92 -26.69 -30.61
N LEU A 399 27.64 -26.51 -30.97
CA LEU A 399 26.99 -27.21 -32.08
C LEU A 399 27.52 -26.81 -33.47
N ARG A 400 28.39 -25.79 -33.56
CA ARG A 400 29.01 -25.31 -34.82
C ARG A 400 27.99 -25.10 -35.95
N LEU A 401 26.86 -24.48 -35.62
CA LEU A 401 25.81 -24.12 -36.58
C LEU A 401 26.39 -23.24 -37.71
N SER A 402 26.06 -23.57 -38.96
CA SER A 402 26.49 -22.78 -40.12
C SER A 402 25.84 -21.40 -40.14
N ALA A 403 26.38 -20.46 -40.92
CA ALA A 403 25.75 -19.16 -41.11
C ALA A 403 24.32 -19.29 -41.69
N ALA A 404 24.11 -20.25 -42.58
CA ALA A 404 22.78 -20.53 -43.15
C ALA A 404 21.80 -21.03 -42.09
N ASP A 405 22.24 -21.91 -41.17
CA ASP A 405 21.40 -22.39 -40.06
C ASP A 405 20.99 -21.25 -39.13
N ARG A 406 21.96 -20.40 -38.78
CA ARG A 406 21.76 -19.26 -37.89
C ARG A 406 20.79 -18.24 -38.44
N GLN A 407 20.83 -18.01 -39.75
CA GLN A 407 19.96 -17.07 -40.46
C GLN A 407 18.66 -17.72 -40.97
N ALA A 408 18.45 -19.02 -40.75
CA ALA A 408 17.20 -19.69 -41.12
C ALA A 408 16.03 -19.02 -40.40
N THR A 409 15.08 -18.50 -41.18
CA THR A 409 13.90 -17.81 -40.64
C THR A 409 12.99 -18.81 -39.95
N MET A 410 12.71 -18.58 -38.67
CA MET A 410 11.86 -19.42 -37.84
C MET A 410 10.39 -19.02 -37.97
N PHE A 411 10.13 -17.72 -38.00
CA PHE A 411 8.82 -17.15 -38.27
C PHE A 411 8.97 -15.73 -38.80
N VAL A 412 7.94 -15.27 -39.50
CA VAL A 412 7.73 -13.87 -39.89
C VAL A 412 6.56 -13.34 -39.07
N PHE A 413 6.74 -12.16 -38.49
CA PHE A 413 5.69 -11.50 -37.72
C PHE A 413 5.79 -9.98 -37.89
N ALA A 414 4.66 -9.30 -38.11
CA ALA A 414 4.63 -7.85 -38.33
C ALA A 414 5.61 -7.37 -39.44
N LYS A 415 5.71 -8.15 -40.52
CA LYS A 415 6.65 -7.95 -41.65
C LYS A 415 8.14 -8.01 -41.28
N GLN A 416 8.48 -8.55 -40.11
CA GLN A 416 9.86 -8.78 -39.68
C GLN A 416 10.15 -10.29 -39.64
N SER A 417 11.32 -10.68 -40.14
CA SER A 417 11.79 -12.07 -40.07
C SER A 417 12.57 -12.30 -38.78
N TYR A 418 12.26 -13.39 -38.10
CA TYR A 418 12.93 -13.80 -36.86
C TYR A 418 13.73 -15.08 -37.11
N PRO A 419 15.06 -14.99 -37.30
CA PRO A 419 15.91 -16.14 -37.56
C PRO A 419 16.24 -16.93 -36.27
N LEU A 420 16.85 -18.11 -36.44
CA LEU A 420 17.31 -18.95 -35.34
C LEU A 420 18.22 -18.18 -34.36
N ASP A 421 19.11 -17.32 -34.86
CA ASP A 421 20.00 -16.50 -34.02
C ASP A 421 19.23 -15.64 -33.01
N SER A 422 18.04 -15.14 -33.37
CA SER A 422 17.21 -14.35 -32.43
C SER A 422 16.69 -15.21 -31.28
N LEU A 423 16.30 -16.47 -31.54
CA LEU A 423 15.94 -17.42 -30.50
C LEU A 423 17.17 -17.78 -29.63
N LEU A 424 18.33 -18.04 -30.23
CA LEU A 424 19.56 -18.37 -29.49
C LEU A 424 20.02 -17.22 -28.60
N ALA A 425 19.96 -15.99 -29.09
CA ALA A 425 20.25 -14.79 -28.32
C ALA A 425 19.27 -14.65 -27.14
N HIS A 426 17.97 -14.85 -27.38
CA HIS A 426 16.97 -14.85 -26.32
C HIS A 426 17.26 -15.91 -25.26
N LEU A 427 17.57 -17.15 -25.67
CA LEU A 427 17.87 -18.24 -24.75
C LEU A 427 19.06 -17.91 -23.82
N LYS A 428 20.17 -17.42 -24.37
CA LYS A 428 21.38 -17.06 -23.61
C LYS A 428 21.19 -15.83 -22.73
N GLY A 429 20.44 -14.85 -23.23
CA GLY A 429 20.15 -13.60 -22.52
C GLY A 429 19.18 -13.77 -21.35
N THR A 430 18.52 -14.92 -21.26
CA THR A 430 17.45 -15.18 -20.28
C THR A 430 17.98 -16.00 -19.10
N PRO A 431 18.16 -15.41 -17.90
CA PRO A 431 18.84 -16.07 -16.77
C PRO A 431 18.20 -17.40 -16.35
N GLN A 432 16.87 -17.50 -16.40
CA GLN A 432 16.16 -18.72 -16.02
C GLN A 432 16.46 -19.93 -16.93
N TYR A 433 17.02 -19.73 -18.12
CA TYR A 433 17.34 -20.81 -19.06
C TYR A 433 18.79 -21.31 -18.95
N ARG A 434 19.64 -20.63 -18.17
CA ARG A 434 21.04 -21.05 -17.97
C ARG A 434 21.12 -22.48 -17.45
N GLY A 435 22.06 -23.26 -17.99
CA GLY A 435 22.28 -24.66 -17.65
C GLY A 435 21.19 -25.64 -18.11
N GLN A 436 20.04 -25.18 -18.62
CA GLN A 436 18.96 -26.08 -19.02
C GLN A 436 19.35 -26.87 -20.28
N LYS A 437 18.97 -28.15 -20.30
CA LYS A 437 19.19 -29.04 -21.45
C LYS A 437 18.29 -28.67 -22.62
N LEU A 438 18.85 -28.69 -23.83
CA LEU A 438 18.13 -28.51 -25.09
C LEU A 438 17.69 -29.88 -25.63
N THR A 439 16.49 -30.27 -25.25
CA THR A 439 15.78 -31.44 -25.79
C THR A 439 14.74 -30.96 -26.80
N VAL A 440 14.23 -31.84 -27.66
CA VAL A 440 13.11 -31.54 -28.57
C VAL A 440 11.95 -30.86 -27.82
N LYS A 441 11.58 -31.39 -26.65
CA LYS A 441 10.48 -30.86 -25.82
C LYS A 441 10.80 -29.48 -25.24
N SER A 442 11.97 -29.30 -24.64
CA SER A 442 12.35 -28.02 -24.03
C SER A 442 12.56 -26.93 -25.08
N VAL A 443 13.15 -27.25 -26.22
CA VAL A 443 13.33 -26.32 -27.34
C VAL A 443 12.00 -25.85 -27.90
N LYS A 444 11.03 -26.75 -28.10
CA LYS A 444 9.67 -26.35 -28.49
C LYS A 444 9.03 -25.41 -27.45
N SER A 445 9.12 -25.76 -26.16
CA SER A 445 8.59 -24.90 -25.08
C SER A 445 9.28 -23.52 -25.02
N PHE A 446 10.58 -23.45 -25.28
CA PHE A 446 11.29 -22.17 -25.34
C PHE A 446 10.89 -21.37 -26.57
N TYR A 447 10.75 -22.02 -27.73
CA TYR A 447 10.29 -21.39 -28.96
C TYR A 447 8.88 -20.82 -28.81
N ASP A 448 7.92 -21.60 -28.29
CA ASP A 448 6.54 -21.14 -28.09
C ASP A 448 6.49 -19.91 -27.16
N ARG A 449 7.29 -19.92 -26.08
CA ARG A 449 7.43 -18.77 -25.17
C ARG A 449 8.09 -17.57 -25.83
N TYR A 450 9.13 -17.79 -26.62
CA TYR A 450 9.83 -16.74 -27.36
C TYR A 450 8.90 -16.06 -28.37
N VAL A 451 8.14 -16.85 -29.13
CA VAL A 451 7.14 -16.34 -30.07
C VAL A 451 6.08 -15.53 -29.31
N LYS A 452 5.52 -16.07 -28.21
CA LYS A 452 4.55 -15.34 -27.38
C LYS A 452 5.11 -14.00 -26.90
N GLN A 453 6.32 -14.00 -26.34
CA GLN A 453 6.94 -12.78 -25.83
C GLN A 453 7.21 -11.78 -26.96
N THR A 454 7.64 -12.24 -28.13
CA THR A 454 7.86 -11.39 -29.31
C THR A 454 6.57 -10.69 -29.74
N VAL A 455 5.47 -11.44 -29.81
CA VAL A 455 4.15 -10.91 -30.18
C VAL A 455 3.66 -9.88 -29.17
N LEU A 456 3.75 -10.17 -27.88
CA LEU A 456 3.33 -9.24 -26.83
C LEU A 456 4.23 -7.99 -26.77
N ASN A 457 5.54 -8.14 -26.96
CA ASN A 457 6.49 -7.02 -27.00
C ASN A 457 6.24 -6.09 -28.19
N TYR A 458 5.82 -6.66 -29.33
CA TYR A 458 5.42 -5.84 -30.46
C TYR A 458 4.19 -5.01 -30.13
N GLU A 459 3.15 -5.60 -29.53
CA GLU A 459 1.99 -4.82 -29.07
C GLU A 459 2.37 -3.74 -28.05
N ILE A 460 3.28 -4.08 -27.12
CA ILE A 460 3.89 -3.11 -26.20
C ILE A 460 4.55 -1.96 -26.95
N SER A 461 5.22 -2.20 -28.08
CA SER A 461 5.83 -1.13 -28.89
C SER A 461 4.81 -0.22 -29.58
N GLN A 462 3.55 -0.66 -29.70
CA GLN A 462 2.47 0.05 -30.37
C GLN A 462 1.52 0.76 -29.39
N LEU A 463 1.81 0.78 -28.08
CA LEU A 463 0.83 1.24 -27.10
C LEU A 463 0.38 2.69 -27.32
N GLU A 464 1.30 3.59 -27.66
CA GLU A 464 0.99 5.00 -27.90
C GLU A 464 0.15 5.23 -29.17
N SER A 465 0.25 4.34 -30.16
CA SER A 465 -0.56 4.44 -31.39
C SER A 465 -1.93 3.78 -31.21
N ARG A 466 -2.03 2.75 -30.37
CA ARG A 466 -3.25 1.95 -30.20
C ARG A 466 -4.13 2.37 -29.04
N TYR A 467 -3.54 2.92 -27.97
CA TYR A 467 -4.25 3.27 -26.75
C TYR A 467 -4.02 4.74 -26.45
N SER A 468 -5.02 5.56 -26.78
CA SER A 468 -4.99 7.02 -26.59
C SER A 468 -4.71 7.42 -25.14
N GLU A 469 -5.20 6.64 -24.17
CA GLU A 469 -4.93 6.82 -22.74
C GLU A 469 -3.43 6.64 -22.41
N PHE A 470 -2.77 5.60 -22.95
CA PHE A 470 -1.34 5.39 -22.74
C PHE A 470 -0.52 6.47 -23.45
N ALA A 471 -0.91 6.84 -24.67
CA ALA A 471 -0.29 7.94 -25.40
C ALA A 471 -0.37 9.26 -24.62
N LYS A 472 -1.52 9.54 -24.00
CA LYS A 472 -1.72 10.70 -23.12
C LYS A 472 -0.84 10.61 -21.89
N LEU A 473 -0.82 9.47 -21.20
CA LEU A 473 0.04 9.25 -20.04
C LEU A 473 1.52 9.54 -20.35
N MET A 474 2.02 9.05 -21.48
CA MET A 474 3.40 9.29 -21.91
C MET A 474 3.65 10.77 -22.26
N ARG A 475 2.66 11.46 -22.86
CA ARG A 475 2.75 12.90 -23.11
C ARG A 475 2.76 13.71 -21.82
N ASP A 476 1.84 13.44 -20.89
CA ASP A 476 1.73 14.14 -19.62
C ASP A 476 3.02 13.97 -18.80
N TYR A 477 3.60 12.76 -18.79
CA TYR A 477 4.90 12.51 -18.14
C TYR A 477 6.05 13.25 -18.82
N LYS A 478 6.11 13.23 -20.17
CA LYS A 478 7.12 13.98 -20.94
C LYS A 478 7.03 15.48 -20.65
N ASP A 479 5.82 16.05 -20.65
CA ASP A 479 5.57 17.46 -20.34
C ASP A 479 6.04 17.80 -18.91
N GLY A 480 5.85 16.89 -17.95
CA GLY A 480 6.36 17.03 -16.58
C GLY A 480 7.89 17.07 -16.49
N ILE A 481 8.59 16.15 -17.16
CA ILE A 481 10.06 16.17 -17.24
C ILE A 481 10.55 17.48 -17.86
N LEU A 482 9.93 17.89 -18.96
CA LEU A 482 10.30 19.10 -19.68
C LEU A 482 10.08 20.34 -18.81
N LEU A 483 8.97 20.43 -18.09
CA LEU A 483 8.72 21.51 -17.16
C LEU A 483 9.82 21.57 -16.09
N PHE A 484 10.11 20.44 -15.44
CA PHE A 484 11.11 20.36 -14.37
C PHE A 484 12.49 20.80 -14.86
N LYS A 485 12.97 20.23 -15.97
CA LYS A 485 14.29 20.59 -16.52
C LYS A 485 14.36 22.04 -17.00
N ASN A 486 13.29 22.55 -17.60
CA ASN A 486 13.26 23.93 -18.03
C ASN A 486 13.23 24.89 -16.82
N ALA A 487 12.49 24.55 -15.76
CA ALA A 487 12.47 25.33 -14.52
C ALA A 487 13.83 25.32 -13.78
N GLU A 488 14.53 24.18 -13.77
CA GLU A 488 15.89 24.08 -13.25
C GLU A 488 16.83 25.08 -13.94
N GLU A 489 16.84 25.11 -15.26
CA GLU A 489 17.70 26.02 -16.03
C GLU A 489 17.23 27.48 -16.00
N GLN A 490 15.93 27.74 -16.00
CA GLN A 490 15.41 29.11 -16.09
C GLN A 490 15.33 29.81 -14.75
N VAL A 491 15.10 29.06 -13.66
CA VAL A 491 14.75 29.60 -12.34
C VAL A 491 15.69 29.07 -11.26
N TRP A 492 15.67 27.77 -10.97
CA TRP A 492 16.22 27.24 -9.71
C TRP A 492 17.76 27.35 -9.64
N SER A 493 18.46 27.00 -10.72
CA SER A 493 19.92 27.14 -10.79
C SER A 493 20.39 28.60 -10.68
N LYS A 494 19.58 29.57 -11.14
CA LYS A 494 19.87 31.02 -11.07
C LYS A 494 19.48 31.65 -9.75
N ALA A 495 18.49 31.10 -9.06
CA ALA A 495 18.01 31.60 -7.77
C ALA A 495 18.89 31.20 -6.59
N THR A 496 19.78 30.21 -6.78
CA THR A 496 20.65 29.70 -5.71
C THR A 496 21.75 30.72 -5.38
N PRO A 497 21.76 31.34 -4.19
CA PRO A 497 22.74 32.37 -3.86
C PRO A 497 24.11 31.78 -3.54
N THR A 498 25.16 32.52 -3.87
CA THR A 498 26.48 32.32 -3.25
C THR A 498 26.52 32.98 -1.86
N ASP A 499 27.53 32.64 -1.07
CA ASP A 499 27.77 33.28 0.23
C ASP A 499 27.86 34.80 0.12
N SER A 500 28.50 35.33 -0.93
CA SER A 500 28.62 36.76 -1.16
C SER A 500 27.27 37.42 -1.44
N VAL A 501 26.39 36.75 -2.20
CA VAL A 501 25.04 37.23 -2.49
C VAL A 501 24.19 37.23 -1.22
N ALA A 502 24.26 36.16 -0.42
CA ALA A 502 23.58 36.11 0.88
C ALA A 502 24.06 37.22 1.83
N ALA A 503 25.36 37.57 1.80
CA ALA A 503 25.92 38.65 2.61
C ALA A 503 25.39 40.03 2.21
N ILE A 504 25.26 40.29 0.90
CA ILE A 504 24.66 41.54 0.39
C ILE A 504 23.20 41.62 0.84
N TYR A 505 22.42 40.57 0.62
CA TYR A 505 21.01 40.52 0.99
C TYR A 505 20.81 40.73 2.50
N PHE A 506 21.62 40.06 3.33
CA PHE A 506 21.65 40.27 4.78
C PHE A 506 21.96 41.73 5.15
N GLY A 507 22.91 42.36 4.46
CA GLY A 507 23.27 43.76 4.68
C GLY A 507 22.12 44.73 4.43
N GLU A 508 21.35 44.51 3.36
CA GLU A 508 20.18 45.32 2.97
C GLU A 508 18.99 45.12 3.91
N HIS A 509 18.82 43.91 4.46
CA HIS A 509 17.68 43.51 5.28
C HIS A 509 18.05 43.31 6.76
N LYS A 510 19.13 43.98 7.22
CA LYS A 510 19.75 43.73 8.54
C LYS A 510 18.78 43.90 9.72
N SER A 511 17.76 44.75 9.58
CA SER A 511 16.71 44.95 10.59
C SER A 511 15.82 43.74 10.81
N GLU A 512 15.72 42.83 9.83
CA GLU A 512 14.90 41.61 9.90
C GLU A 512 15.62 40.47 10.63
N TYR A 513 16.94 40.56 10.75
CA TYR A 513 17.78 39.53 11.38
C TYR A 513 18.20 39.95 12.79
N GLN A 514 17.28 39.76 13.73
CA GLN A 514 17.50 40.04 15.15
C GLN A 514 17.25 38.77 15.95
N PHE A 515 18.11 38.49 16.92
CA PHE A 515 17.72 37.64 18.02
C PHE A 515 16.88 38.46 18.99
N GLY A 516 15.71 37.94 19.37
CA GLY A 516 15.01 38.39 20.55
C GLY A 516 15.83 38.11 21.82
N GLU A 517 15.27 38.41 22.98
CA GLU A 517 15.89 37.99 24.23
C GLU A 517 16.09 36.46 24.23
N ARG A 518 17.23 36.00 24.75
CA ARG A 518 17.53 34.57 24.85
C ARG A 518 17.97 34.21 26.25
N VAL A 519 17.73 32.96 26.61
CA VAL A 519 18.20 32.37 27.86
C VAL A 519 19.09 31.16 27.58
N ASP A 520 20.27 31.14 28.19
CA ASP A 520 21.11 29.95 28.22
C ASP A 520 20.64 29.07 29.37
N ILE A 521 20.19 27.86 29.06
CA ILE A 521 19.66 26.94 30.04
C ILE A 521 20.39 25.60 30.07
N SER A 522 20.37 25.01 31.26
CA SER A 522 20.76 23.63 31.52
C SER A 522 19.55 22.86 32.03
N GLU A 523 19.43 21.59 31.67
CA GLU A 523 18.25 20.78 31.97
C GLU A 523 18.64 19.37 32.42
N ILE A 524 17.89 18.85 33.39
CA ILE A 524 17.94 17.46 33.83
C ILE A 524 16.58 16.82 33.56
N VAL A 525 16.54 15.87 32.64
CA VAL A 525 15.33 15.16 32.21
C VAL A 525 15.28 13.76 32.81
N VAL A 526 14.20 13.42 33.53
CA VAL A 526 13.99 12.11 34.15
C VAL A 526 12.55 11.61 33.98
N SER A 527 12.36 10.30 33.91
CA SER A 527 11.03 9.66 33.79
C SER A 527 10.14 9.76 35.04
N SER A 528 10.67 10.18 36.20
CA SER A 528 9.97 10.11 37.48
C SER A 528 9.97 11.43 38.22
N GLU A 529 8.77 11.91 38.55
CA GLU A 529 8.53 13.10 39.38
C GLU A 529 9.26 13.03 40.72
N ALA A 530 9.23 11.87 41.38
CA ALA A 530 9.91 11.66 42.66
C ALA A 530 11.43 11.80 42.54
N THR A 531 12.00 11.41 41.40
CA THR A 531 13.43 11.60 41.12
C THR A 531 13.73 13.07 40.83
N ALA A 532 12.89 13.74 40.04
CA ALA A 532 13.04 15.17 39.75
C ALA A 532 12.95 16.02 41.04
N ALA A 533 12.01 15.69 41.94
CA ALA A 533 11.86 16.34 43.24
C ALA A 533 13.11 16.18 44.11
N LYS A 534 13.70 14.97 44.16
CA LYS A 534 14.96 14.73 44.89
C LYS A 534 16.11 15.55 44.32
N ILE A 535 16.22 15.66 43.00
CA ILE A 535 17.25 16.44 42.32
C ILE A 535 17.07 17.93 42.63
N TYR A 536 15.83 18.44 42.55
CA TYR A 536 15.49 19.80 42.94
C TYR A 536 15.85 20.11 44.40
N ASP A 537 15.52 19.21 45.33
CA ASP A 537 15.87 19.35 46.74
C ASP A 537 17.39 19.36 46.96
N GLU A 538 18.15 18.50 46.29
CA GLU A 538 19.62 18.44 46.39
C GLU A 538 20.26 19.75 45.86
N LEU A 539 19.72 20.28 44.77
CA LEU A 539 20.18 21.52 44.14
C LEU A 539 19.85 22.78 44.96
N THR A 540 18.65 22.85 45.55
CA THR A 540 18.19 24.02 46.32
C THR A 540 18.67 24.01 47.78
N LYS A 541 18.97 22.83 48.35
CA LYS A 541 19.71 22.72 49.63
C LYS A 541 21.04 23.47 49.57
N LYS A 542 21.76 23.39 48.45
CA LYS A 542 23.02 24.14 48.21
C LYS A 542 22.85 25.65 48.32
N GLN A 543 21.78 26.20 47.74
CA GLN A 543 21.49 27.64 47.78
C GLN A 543 21.15 28.10 49.20
N ARG A 544 20.48 27.26 50.00
CA ARG A 544 20.17 27.56 51.41
C ARG A 544 21.39 27.47 52.34
N THR A 545 22.32 26.54 52.12
CA THR A 545 23.56 26.44 52.94
C THR A 545 24.60 27.51 52.58
N LEU A 546 24.72 27.91 51.30
CA LEU A 546 25.60 29.02 50.88
C LEU A 546 25.14 30.40 51.36
N GLY A 547 23.85 30.58 51.64
CA GLY A 547 23.31 31.81 52.23
C GLY A 547 23.59 31.97 53.74
N ILE A 548 24.00 30.90 54.43
CA ILE A 548 24.12 30.88 55.90
C ILE A 548 25.58 30.69 56.38
N VAL A 549 26.49 30.17 55.55
CA VAL A 549 27.92 30.05 55.91
C VAL A 549 28.82 30.36 54.71
N THR A 550 29.61 31.43 54.78
CA THR A 550 30.57 31.76 53.70
C THR A 550 31.72 30.76 53.69
N ALA A 551 32.19 30.38 52.49
CA ALA A 551 33.35 29.49 52.30
C ALA A 551 34.62 29.99 53.04
N ASP A 552 34.73 31.30 53.26
CA ASP A 552 35.80 31.93 54.03
C ASP A 552 35.77 31.63 55.54
N SER A 553 34.58 31.45 56.12
CA SER A 553 34.44 31.14 57.55
C SER A 553 34.88 29.70 57.87
N VAL A 554 34.56 28.75 56.99
CA VAL A 554 35.00 27.35 57.10
C VAL A 554 36.51 27.23 56.92
N LYS A 555 37.08 27.97 55.95
CA LYS A 555 38.52 28.00 55.70
C LYS A 555 39.29 28.56 56.91
N LYS A 556 38.79 29.63 57.55
CA LYS A 556 39.36 30.20 58.79
C LYS A 556 39.26 29.22 59.97
N SER A 557 38.12 28.58 60.18
CA SER A 557 37.93 27.61 61.27
C SER A 557 38.79 26.35 61.11
N SER A 558 38.92 25.84 59.88
CA SER A 558 39.82 24.72 59.56
C SER A 558 41.29 25.08 59.79
N ALA A 559 41.71 26.29 59.39
CA ALA A 559 43.09 26.75 59.62
C ALA A 559 43.39 26.92 61.12
N ARG A 560 42.43 27.42 61.89
CA ARG A 560 42.54 27.59 63.34
C ARG A 560 42.70 26.23 64.05
N LEU A 561 41.86 25.25 63.73
CA LEU A 561 41.96 23.90 64.30
C LEU A 561 43.28 23.19 63.93
N ALA A 562 43.75 23.36 62.69
CA ALA A 562 45.03 22.81 62.27
C ALA A 562 46.21 23.43 63.05
N ALA A 563 46.16 24.74 63.32
CA ALA A 563 47.15 25.41 64.15
C ALA A 563 47.09 24.96 65.61
N GLU A 564 45.90 24.70 66.14
CA GLU A 564 45.67 24.27 67.53
C GLU A 564 46.15 22.83 67.77
N ILE A 565 45.92 21.93 66.81
CA ILE A 565 46.48 20.57 66.81
C ILE A 565 48.02 20.61 66.81
N LYS A 566 48.62 21.54 66.05
CA LYS A 566 50.09 21.67 65.93
C LYS A 566 50.74 22.18 67.23
N LYS A 567 49.98 22.85 68.11
CA LYS A 567 50.47 23.36 69.40
C LYS A 567 50.50 22.30 70.52
N LEU A 568 49.81 21.17 70.36
CA LEU A 568 49.78 20.10 71.37
C LEU A 568 51.12 19.35 71.41
N LYS A 569 51.70 19.15 72.60
CA LYS A 569 52.96 18.40 72.79
C LYS A 569 52.71 17.04 73.42
N ARG A 570 53.45 16.02 72.96
CA ARG A 570 53.23 14.60 73.28
C ARG A 570 53.46 14.20 74.76
N GLY A 571 53.80 15.16 75.63
CA GLY A 571 53.98 14.99 77.08
C GLY A 571 52.93 15.70 77.96
N ASP A 572 51.95 16.40 77.37
CA ASP A 572 50.90 17.05 78.13
C ASP A 572 49.94 16.01 78.73
N LYS A 573 49.54 16.20 80.00
CA LYS A 573 48.76 15.22 80.81
C LYS A 573 47.45 14.76 80.14
N ASP A 574 46.90 15.55 79.21
CA ASP A 574 45.66 15.27 78.47
C ASP A 574 45.83 15.21 76.94
N TYR A 575 47.05 15.05 76.43
CA TYR A 575 47.38 15.15 75.00
C TYR A 575 46.49 14.28 74.10
N LYS A 576 46.34 12.99 74.46
CA LYS A 576 45.57 12.04 73.64
C LYS A 576 44.09 12.41 73.56
N THR A 577 43.50 12.86 74.68
CA THR A 577 42.09 13.24 74.77
C THR A 577 41.82 14.53 74.00
N LYS A 578 42.67 15.55 74.15
CA LYS A 578 42.56 16.82 73.40
C LYS A 578 42.78 16.63 71.90
N LEU A 579 43.76 15.80 71.51
CA LEU A 579 44.02 15.51 70.10
C LEU A 579 42.85 14.77 69.45
N ALA A 580 42.24 13.80 70.17
CA ALA A 580 41.07 13.08 69.68
C ALA A 580 39.86 14.02 69.51
N ALA A 581 39.61 14.91 70.47
CA ALA A 581 38.53 15.90 70.39
C ALA A 581 38.71 16.88 69.23
N LEU A 582 39.92 17.44 69.05
CA LEU A 582 40.21 18.38 67.96
C LEU A 582 40.18 17.70 66.59
N LYS A 583 40.67 16.46 66.47
CA LYS A 583 40.55 15.68 65.22
C LYS A 583 39.11 15.30 64.90
N SER A 584 38.29 15.04 65.93
CA SER A 584 36.85 14.82 65.75
C SER A 584 36.14 16.08 65.25
N GLN A 585 36.43 17.26 65.83
CA GLN A 585 35.96 18.56 65.33
C GLN A 585 36.46 18.87 63.91
N GLN A 586 37.70 18.49 63.58
CA GLN A 586 38.24 18.65 62.23
C GLN A 586 37.56 17.70 61.22
N ALA A 587 37.13 16.52 61.65
CA ALA A 587 36.42 15.55 60.82
C ALA A 587 34.94 15.91 60.62
N SER A 588 34.28 16.51 61.60
CA SER A 588 32.89 17.00 61.45
C SER A 588 32.80 18.17 60.47
N LEU A 589 33.79 19.08 60.46
CA LEU A 589 33.90 20.14 59.44
C LEU A 589 34.08 19.63 58.00
N LYS A 590 34.45 18.35 57.80
CA LYS A 590 34.59 17.72 56.48
C LYS A 590 33.37 16.89 56.05
N ARG A 591 32.43 16.59 56.96
CA ARG A 591 31.34 15.64 56.71
C ARG A 591 29.99 16.28 56.41
N ASP A 592 29.80 17.56 56.69
CA ASP A 592 28.63 18.31 56.20
C ASP A 592 28.98 19.01 54.87
N ASP A 593 28.17 18.73 53.83
CA ASP A 593 28.04 19.44 52.55
C ASP A 593 29.00 19.17 51.37
N ALA A 594 29.18 17.91 50.96
CA ALA A 594 29.55 17.63 49.56
C ALA A 594 28.30 17.74 48.65
N VAL A 595 27.72 18.94 48.53
CA VAL A 595 26.55 19.16 47.67
C VAL A 595 26.96 19.08 46.19
N ARG A 596 26.39 18.10 45.47
CA ARG A 596 26.71 17.84 44.05
C ARG A 596 26.34 19.03 43.17
N THR A 597 27.11 19.25 42.11
CA THR A 597 26.79 20.31 41.12
C THR A 597 25.67 19.86 40.18
N PHE A 598 25.05 20.82 39.48
CA PHE A 598 24.04 20.53 38.46
C PHE A 598 24.57 19.58 37.40
N GLU A 599 25.81 19.77 36.93
CA GLU A 599 26.46 18.95 35.91
C GLU A 599 26.71 17.51 36.42
N GLN A 600 27.02 17.35 37.71
CA GLN A 600 27.19 16.03 38.33
C GLN A 600 25.86 15.29 38.45
N LEU A 601 24.77 16.01 38.72
CA LEU A 601 23.42 15.45 38.77
C LEU A 601 22.90 15.16 37.35
N ALA A 602 23.11 16.04 36.38
CA ALA A 602 22.78 15.83 34.98
C ALA A 602 23.47 14.58 34.42
N LYS A 603 24.78 14.44 34.64
CA LYS A 603 25.54 13.27 34.21
C LYS A 603 25.01 11.96 34.80
N ARG A 604 24.48 12.04 36.02
CA ARG A 604 24.00 10.88 36.77
C ARG A 604 22.56 10.50 36.42
N TYR A 605 21.70 11.48 36.20
CA TYR A 605 20.26 11.28 36.16
C TYR A 605 19.63 11.60 34.81
N THR A 606 20.19 12.52 34.02
CA THR A 606 19.60 12.87 32.73
C THR A 606 19.55 11.66 31.81
N GLU A 607 18.38 11.42 31.23
CA GLU A 607 18.18 10.34 30.28
C GLU A 607 19.07 10.48 29.05
N LYS A 608 19.58 9.32 28.59
CA LYS A 608 20.57 9.27 27.52
C LYS A 608 20.03 9.81 26.19
N ASP A 609 18.74 9.64 25.94
CA ASP A 609 18.06 9.99 24.69
C ASP A 609 17.35 11.36 24.77
N SER A 610 17.72 12.20 25.73
CA SER A 610 17.25 13.59 25.80
C SER A 610 18.11 14.52 24.95
N ASP A 611 17.54 15.63 24.50
CA ASP A 611 18.20 16.60 23.60
C ASP A 611 19.47 17.23 24.20
N THR A 612 19.59 17.25 25.53
CA THR A 612 20.77 17.77 26.26
C THR A 612 21.83 16.70 26.59
N GLY A 613 21.48 15.43 26.35
CA GLY A 613 22.24 14.25 26.76
C GLY A 613 22.67 14.28 28.23
N ARG A 614 23.70 13.50 28.58
CA ARG A 614 24.24 13.46 29.96
C ARG A 614 25.03 14.71 30.37
N THR A 615 25.10 15.74 29.51
CA THR A 615 25.78 16.99 29.87
C THR A 615 24.83 17.96 30.55
N GLY A 616 23.52 17.83 30.30
CA GLY A 616 22.49 18.74 30.78
C GLY A 616 22.66 20.17 30.27
N LYS A 617 23.44 20.42 29.21
CA LYS A 617 23.52 21.73 28.56
C LYS A 617 22.57 21.73 27.37
N ALA A 618 21.60 22.65 27.39
CA ALA A 618 20.65 22.82 26.29
C ALA A 618 21.07 23.96 25.35
N GLY A 619 21.62 25.05 25.90
CA GLY A 619 22.09 26.20 25.12
C GLY A 619 21.12 27.39 25.17
N LEU A 620 21.25 28.28 24.19
CA LEU A 620 20.51 29.56 24.09
C LEU A 620 19.20 29.39 23.34
N PHE A 621 18.10 29.84 23.94
CA PHE A 621 16.76 29.79 23.33
C PHE A 621 16.04 31.12 23.49
N GLN A 622 15.33 31.55 22.46
CA GLN A 622 14.32 32.62 22.56
C GLN A 622 13.06 32.09 23.24
N ARG A 623 12.18 33.02 23.62
CA ARG A 623 10.87 32.66 24.15
C ARG A 623 10.10 31.84 23.11
N ASP A 624 9.44 30.79 23.56
CA ASP A 624 8.61 29.87 22.78
C ASP A 624 9.36 28.94 21.80
N GLU A 625 10.69 29.02 21.72
CA GLU A 625 11.50 28.04 20.97
C GLU A 625 11.64 26.70 21.70
N TYR A 626 11.62 26.73 23.05
CA TYR A 626 11.75 25.52 23.86
C TYR A 626 10.99 25.61 25.18
N THR A 627 10.13 24.63 25.44
CA THR A 627 9.24 24.60 26.61
C THR A 627 10.00 24.71 27.93
N ALA A 628 11.16 24.03 28.04
CA ALA A 628 11.98 24.10 29.25
C ALA A 628 12.61 25.48 29.45
N ALA A 629 12.98 26.18 28.37
CA ALA A 629 13.54 27.54 28.44
C ALA A 629 12.48 28.56 28.91
N ASN A 630 11.23 28.40 28.46
CA ASN A 630 10.11 29.24 28.87
C ASN A 630 9.88 29.26 30.38
N ALA A 631 10.08 28.12 31.04
CA ALA A 631 9.94 27.94 32.49
C ALA A 631 10.77 28.91 33.33
N VAL A 632 11.95 29.26 32.82
CA VAL A 632 12.95 30.06 33.54
C VAL A 632 13.22 31.41 32.88
N PHE A 633 12.52 31.72 31.78
CA PHE A 633 12.81 32.87 30.93
C PHE A 633 12.78 34.21 31.68
N THR A 634 11.81 34.38 32.58
CA THR A 634 11.64 35.60 33.40
C THR A 634 12.42 35.58 34.71
N GLN A 635 13.06 34.44 35.05
CA GLN A 635 13.69 34.22 36.35
C GLN A 635 15.11 34.80 36.42
N PRO A 636 15.69 35.04 37.62
CA PRO A 636 17.06 35.52 37.74
C PRO A 636 18.08 34.44 37.35
N VAL A 637 19.26 34.84 36.84
CA VAL A 637 20.34 33.91 36.51
C VAL A 637 20.73 33.09 37.75
N GLY A 638 20.88 31.78 37.58
CA GLY A 638 21.10 30.82 38.66
C GLY A 638 19.81 30.27 39.27
N PHE A 639 18.63 30.71 38.83
CA PHE A 639 17.36 30.11 39.20
C PHE A 639 17.30 28.65 38.75
N ILE A 640 16.70 27.81 39.59
CA ILE A 640 16.44 26.40 39.32
C ILE A 640 14.92 26.21 39.42
N SER A 641 14.31 25.75 38.34
CA SER A 641 12.87 25.51 38.31
C SER A 641 12.49 24.37 39.26
N THR A 642 11.28 24.43 39.80
CA THR A 642 10.63 23.21 40.29
C THR A 642 10.54 22.20 39.14
N PRO A 643 10.44 20.89 39.43
CA PRO A 643 10.16 19.88 38.40
C PRO A 643 8.95 20.27 37.55
N GLN A 644 9.08 20.17 36.23
CA GLN A 644 8.00 20.44 35.28
C GLN A 644 7.77 19.24 34.39
N SER A 645 6.51 18.95 34.07
CA SER A 645 6.19 17.90 33.10
C SER A 645 6.28 18.44 31.68
N ILE A 646 7.14 17.84 30.86
CA ILE A 646 7.36 18.20 29.46
C ILE A 646 7.38 16.89 28.66
N ASP A 647 6.48 16.75 27.67
CA ASP A 647 6.36 15.59 26.78
C ASP A 647 6.39 14.22 27.47
N GLY A 648 5.69 14.10 28.60
CA GLY A 648 5.57 12.85 29.37
C GLY A 648 6.78 12.52 30.27
N LYS A 649 7.75 13.42 30.39
CA LYS A 649 8.90 13.33 31.32
C LYS A 649 8.89 14.51 32.30
N PHE A 650 9.83 14.50 33.25
CA PHE A 650 10.02 15.57 34.23
C PHE A 650 11.38 16.25 34.07
N SER A 651 11.36 17.57 33.95
CA SER A 651 12.53 18.42 33.74
C SER A 651 12.79 19.33 34.93
N VAL A 652 14.06 19.42 35.34
CA VAL A 652 14.56 20.46 36.25
C VAL A 652 15.51 21.35 35.47
N VAL A 653 15.16 22.63 35.35
CA VAL A 653 15.86 23.58 34.48
C VAL A 653 16.62 24.60 35.31
N ARG A 654 17.89 24.83 34.98
CA ARG A 654 18.69 25.92 35.52
C ARG A 654 18.89 26.99 34.46
N LEU A 655 18.64 28.24 34.83
CA LEU A 655 19.01 29.39 34.02
C LEU A 655 20.50 29.70 34.21
N ASN A 656 21.32 29.46 33.19
CA ASN A 656 22.77 29.71 33.21
C ASN A 656 23.11 31.18 32.92
N GLY A 657 22.33 31.83 32.06
CA GLY A 657 22.58 33.20 31.62
C GLY A 657 21.43 33.77 30.81
N LYS A 658 21.43 35.09 30.62
CA LYS A 658 20.53 35.78 29.70
C LYS A 658 21.34 36.58 28.70
N GLU A 659 20.88 36.57 27.46
CA GLU A 659 21.41 37.41 26.40
C GLU A 659 20.32 38.37 25.97
N ALA A 660 20.63 39.67 26.00
CA ALA A 660 19.70 40.70 25.55
C ALA A 660 19.47 40.57 24.04
N ALA A 661 18.32 41.06 23.58
CA ALA A 661 18.04 41.15 22.16
C ALA A 661 19.17 41.88 21.42
N ARG A 662 19.64 41.31 20.33
CA ARG A 662 20.71 41.91 19.52
C ARG A 662 20.58 41.52 18.05
N PRO A 663 21.19 42.29 17.14
CA PRO A 663 21.32 41.88 15.75
C PRO A 663 22.07 40.56 15.62
N MET A 664 21.62 39.73 14.68
CA MET A 664 22.41 38.58 14.23
C MET A 664 23.67 39.07 13.51
N THR A 665 24.74 38.29 13.59
CA THR A 665 25.88 38.42 12.68
C THR A 665 25.56 37.77 11.34
N PHE A 666 26.33 38.06 10.30
CA PHE A 666 26.12 37.41 9.01
C PHE A 666 26.25 35.88 9.10
N GLU A 667 27.27 35.36 9.79
CA GLU A 667 27.45 33.90 9.94
C GLU A 667 26.24 33.22 10.61
N GLU A 668 25.60 33.90 11.57
CA GLU A 668 24.38 33.41 12.24
C GLU A 668 23.15 33.48 11.33
N ALA A 669 23.03 34.54 10.51
CA ALA A 669 21.88 34.78 9.64
C ALA A 669 21.99 34.16 8.24
N LYS A 670 23.18 33.73 7.82
CA LYS A 670 23.50 33.24 6.47
C LYS A 670 22.49 32.22 5.91
N PRO A 671 22.10 31.13 6.60
CA PRO A 671 21.14 30.18 6.05
C PRO A 671 19.74 30.78 5.87
N LEU A 672 19.31 31.68 6.76
CA LEU A 672 18.03 32.38 6.66
C LEU A 672 18.04 33.38 5.51
N ALA A 673 19.10 34.17 5.40
CA ALA A 673 19.30 35.15 4.34
C ALA A 673 19.39 34.48 2.96
N ALA A 674 20.13 33.37 2.86
CA ALA A 674 20.21 32.58 1.64
C ALA A 674 18.83 32.03 1.23
N ALA A 675 18.06 31.45 2.17
CA ALA A 675 16.72 30.94 1.89
C ALA A 675 15.75 32.04 1.45
N LYS A 676 15.74 33.19 2.14
CA LYS A 676 14.89 34.34 1.80
C LYS A 676 15.23 34.95 0.45
N TYR A 677 16.52 35.11 0.15
CA TYR A 677 16.98 35.53 -1.17
C TYR A 677 16.54 34.54 -2.25
N GLN A 678 16.73 33.24 -2.03
CA GLN A 678 16.36 32.21 -2.99
C GLN A 678 14.85 32.19 -3.25
N GLU A 679 14.02 32.33 -2.21
CA GLU A 679 12.56 32.44 -2.33
C GLU A 679 12.17 33.65 -3.20
N MET A 680 12.71 34.83 -2.87
CA MET A 680 12.48 36.07 -3.61
C MET A 680 12.90 35.94 -5.08
N MET A 681 14.13 35.47 -5.34
CA MET A 681 14.67 35.33 -6.69
C MET A 681 13.94 34.28 -7.51
N THR A 682 13.52 33.17 -6.90
CA THR A 682 12.72 32.13 -7.58
C THR A 682 11.43 32.75 -8.11
N LYS A 683 10.70 33.48 -7.25
CA LYS A 683 9.46 34.16 -7.63
C LYS A 683 9.69 35.17 -8.75
N GLN A 684 10.71 36.02 -8.61
CA GLN A 684 11.01 37.05 -9.60
C GLN A 684 11.40 36.45 -10.96
N LEU A 685 12.29 35.45 -10.97
CA LEU A 685 12.73 34.79 -12.20
C LEU A 685 11.58 34.03 -12.88
N GLU A 686 10.67 33.43 -12.11
CA GLU A 686 9.50 32.77 -12.65
C GLU A 686 8.52 33.76 -13.29
N GLU A 687 8.25 34.89 -12.63
CA GLU A 687 7.41 35.98 -13.17
C GLU A 687 8.02 36.56 -14.46
N ASP A 688 9.34 36.84 -14.45
CA ASP A 688 10.06 37.37 -15.61
C ASP A 688 10.07 36.37 -16.78
N TRP A 689 10.26 35.08 -16.48
CA TRP A 689 10.21 34.02 -17.47
C TRP A 689 8.82 33.92 -18.10
N ILE A 690 7.75 33.83 -17.31
CA ILE A 690 6.37 33.78 -17.82
C ILE A 690 6.05 35.03 -18.65
N LYS A 691 6.44 36.22 -18.18
CA LYS A 691 6.25 37.48 -18.90
C LYS A 691 6.94 37.44 -20.26
N SER A 692 8.18 36.96 -20.33
CA SER A 692 8.93 36.76 -21.58
C SER A 692 8.27 35.74 -22.52
N LEU A 693 7.65 34.69 -22.00
CA LEU A 693 6.92 33.73 -22.83
C LEU A 693 5.61 34.30 -23.38
N ARG A 694 4.91 35.10 -22.58
CA ARG A 694 3.67 35.79 -22.97
C ARG A 694 3.91 36.92 -23.96
N THR A 695 5.08 37.58 -23.98
CA THR A 695 5.40 38.54 -25.04
C THR A 695 5.71 37.86 -26.38
N LYS A 696 6.13 36.59 -26.36
CA LYS A 696 6.41 35.78 -27.55
C LYS A 696 5.20 35.01 -28.07
N SER A 697 4.08 35.02 -27.33
CA SER A 697 2.91 34.18 -27.61
C SER A 697 1.62 35.00 -27.52
N ASP A 698 0.74 34.90 -28.52
CA ASP A 698 -0.61 35.47 -28.45
C ASP A 698 -1.52 34.48 -27.71
N VAL A 699 -1.98 34.88 -26.52
CA VAL A 699 -2.84 34.06 -25.65
C VAL A 699 -4.24 34.65 -25.62
N LYS A 700 -5.22 33.86 -26.05
CA LYS A 700 -6.63 34.24 -26.02
C LYS A 700 -7.42 33.33 -25.09
N TYR A 701 -8.23 33.92 -24.20
CA TYR A 701 -9.14 33.22 -23.30
C TYR A 701 -10.59 33.30 -23.79
N TYR A 702 -11.35 32.24 -23.55
CA TYR A 702 -12.74 32.11 -23.96
C TYR A 702 -13.63 31.87 -22.73
N ASP A 703 -13.86 32.93 -21.97
CA ASP A 703 -14.63 32.90 -20.71
C ASP A 703 -16.04 32.32 -20.89
N GLU A 704 -16.69 32.60 -22.03
CA GLU A 704 -18.02 32.08 -22.37
C GLU A 704 -18.07 30.55 -22.47
N ASN A 705 -16.96 29.93 -22.89
CA ASN A 705 -16.84 28.47 -22.95
C ASN A 705 -16.45 27.91 -21.59
N LEU A 706 -15.57 28.61 -20.85
CA LEU A 706 -15.18 28.23 -19.50
C LEU A 706 -16.36 28.22 -18.53
N GLN A 707 -17.32 29.14 -18.69
CA GLN A 707 -18.57 29.14 -17.91
C GLN A 707 -19.42 27.88 -18.11
N LYS A 708 -19.20 27.12 -19.19
CA LYS A 708 -19.89 25.85 -19.46
C LYS A 708 -19.24 24.67 -18.74
N ALA A 709 -18.08 24.86 -18.09
CA ALA A 709 -17.39 23.81 -17.36
C ALA A 709 -18.33 23.16 -16.33
N PHE A 710 -18.37 21.84 -16.36
CA PHE A 710 -19.15 20.98 -15.47
C PHE A 710 -20.67 21.19 -15.51
N ARG A 711 -21.19 22.00 -16.46
CA ARG A 711 -22.64 22.13 -16.70
C ARG A 711 -23.11 20.92 -17.50
N THR A 712 -23.87 20.03 -16.87
CA THR A 712 -24.52 18.92 -17.57
C THR A 712 -25.61 19.46 -18.52
N PRO A 713 -25.75 18.98 -19.76
CA PRO A 713 -27.04 19.07 -20.43
C PRO A 713 -28.04 18.28 -19.58
N ALA A 714 -29.16 18.88 -19.20
CA ALA A 714 -30.15 18.21 -18.35
C ALA A 714 -30.71 16.96 -19.05
N ALA A 715 -30.23 15.77 -18.68
CA ALA A 715 -30.96 14.53 -18.92
C ALA A 715 -32.07 14.44 -17.87
N SER A 716 -33.26 14.87 -18.27
CA SER A 716 -34.51 14.54 -17.58
C SER A 716 -34.67 13.02 -17.54
N THR A 717 -34.32 12.40 -16.43
CA THR A 717 -34.84 11.09 -16.01
C THR A 717 -35.69 11.26 -14.77
N ALA A 718 -36.77 12.03 -14.91
CA ALA A 718 -37.98 11.70 -14.15
C ALA A 718 -38.42 10.31 -14.65
N MET A 719 -38.14 9.27 -13.85
CA MET A 719 -38.83 7.99 -14.05
C MET A 719 -40.34 8.25 -13.90
N PRO A 720 -41.18 7.85 -14.87
CA PRO A 720 -42.62 7.93 -14.68
C PRO A 720 -43.00 6.96 -13.57
N SER A 721 -43.68 7.49 -12.55
CA SER A 721 -44.35 6.71 -11.53
C SER A 721 -45.37 5.78 -12.20
N ALA A 722 -45.09 4.48 -12.22
CA ALA A 722 -46.11 3.49 -12.55
C ALA A 722 -47.09 3.38 -11.39
N THR A 723 -48.16 4.18 -11.45
CA THR A 723 -49.38 3.96 -10.68
C THR A 723 -50.57 4.00 -11.64
N ALA A 724 -51.22 2.84 -11.72
CA ALA A 724 -52.62 2.54 -12.01
C ALA A 724 -53.31 3.16 -13.24
N GLU A 725 -53.83 2.23 -14.06
CA GLU A 725 -55.14 2.19 -14.76
C GLU A 725 -54.94 1.75 -16.22
N GLN A 726 -55.65 0.75 -16.77
CA GLN A 726 -57.07 0.47 -16.63
C GLN A 726 -57.42 -0.89 -17.26
N LYS A 727 -58.45 -1.54 -16.70
CA LYS A 727 -59.43 -2.46 -17.33
C LYS A 727 -58.98 -3.79 -17.92
#